data_AF-A0A9N8VR51-F1
#
_entry.id   AF-A0A9N8VR51-F1
#
_cell.length_a   1.000
_cell.length_b   1.000
_cell.length_c   1.000
_cell.angle_alpha   90.00
_cell.angle_beta   90.00
_cell.angle_gamma   90.00
#
_symmetry.space_group_name_H-M   'P 1'
#
loop_
_entity.id
_entity.type
_entity.pdbx_description
1 polymer ?
#
loop_
_entity_poly.entity_id
_entity_poly.type
_entity_poly.pdbx_seq_one_letter_code
_entity_poly.pdbx_strand_id
1 'polypeptide(L)'
;RLASMSNSSPFCSFHPDERYTTRIKNILTEYPDGSQILREILQNSDDAKSTVQTFILDHNTYPTEKLCDSRLDRYQGPALLAINDSIFQPDDFKSLLSLANSEKRNKFDKIGGFKADFVEYDLINKYPDQFMPFSVASNNSLDGFYNGTMFRYSLRTDAGAAESEISNKAYQISQMEELFKTFYHVDNITCLIFLKYIEKISFYELKKGCTIPELLYQIDITNAKEISNKRKLLANNIMSMITSPLTSGTFETIYKMNFCLSSAQSNIKSEWLIINYIADVNDEHYIKFKNYVRDCKFVPNVGLAARIDDVSKNIGKLYCFLPLPGNKDDFSVSINGCFAVSKNRRHLEISMDDDMAPGDLLRLKGAWNKYLFEKVIPIAWKKLLSKAAECISFKQIYTLWPIPQDGFSRRLDEKSCLWANLLQNVVNQIDPNLYVFRGHSKYLSINDGYLTDKKFGKSTILSEIMAKLEFPIFVNIPESIVYKLEQNISKHKTILKYISPEIVCKYIPDNINRLNDLNRQEKLILLEYALMVNDISNLYGLPLLPVGNQTFVTFGSQNCSKFYISSKNEHTLINDDHLGVIVDITIGEKLLSMLQNFAKNNANINIQILSEVQMPDKIENHSFPSNITQTIFSDSQKKDLTSYISAYLRYESSFNQNIIDVIKHIPIFKEINNDNYLSIDSLDASGRSYYLLPRQDELSCGLIISPCAFLEAHTSDDIRFILEKVIQVIRLDQKEYWKDHVISYLSSQTPDIMDQVIVMLFEKWNIIKSFLDDLSKIKFVKTCSDRKNPIELFDPDNVRIKVLFFHDEPFFPIKDYPTQDYLFKLRELGMKKSMTGADVAERIEKYKSQICDDDDIHDKSLLLLKYIDDHYEKLKDDISFQEKLQTEIWIPTFKPEPDNNQQIVAQQLLHLIKSMKETRKEFMHSLSRRINANYEHLNKIINEPGDETHLTILKEQLSNKKWIVNGLDDYDSYSTEKIVFSLPKFIPNSFWIPLSWHNIRNYSTLFEKLGVKKTLETQDYIKLLQNVDFKNPRERNNIMSIIDVLSSSGDDLTGLLIPNMKCEMVDYNTIFFDDMGPRVKSSMKDFSILAHSEISKDLANRLQLKNLSETFLRNMKFDFGQNEQVTTRLRNILRYLVIDCELIIKINLNFDDG
;
A
#
# COMPACT_ATOMS: atom_id res chain seq x y z
N ARG A 1 -26.59 32.24 -60.66
CA ARG A 1 -27.77 32.44 -59.79
C ARG A 1 -27.67 31.44 -58.65
N LEU A 2 -27.32 31.96 -57.47
CA LEU A 2 -27.30 31.39 -56.11
C LEU A 2 -26.49 30.11 -55.83
N ALA A 3 -25.17 30.27 -55.67
CA ALA A 3 -24.35 29.64 -54.60
C ALA A 3 -22.86 30.02 -54.74
N SER A 4 -22.55 31.31 -54.89
CA SER A 4 -21.18 31.81 -54.79
C SER A 4 -21.20 33.20 -54.17
N MET A 5 -20.46 33.37 -53.06
CA MET A 5 -20.31 34.54 -52.18
C MET A 5 -21.22 34.56 -50.94
N SER A 6 -20.68 34.09 -49.80
CA SER A 6 -20.53 34.88 -48.55
C SER A 6 -20.09 33.99 -47.38
N ASN A 7 -18.80 34.04 -47.02
CA ASN A 7 -18.30 34.26 -45.65
C ASN A 7 -16.79 33.99 -45.59
N SER A 8 -16.04 34.96 -46.11
CA SER A 8 -14.71 35.32 -45.63
C SER A 8 -14.80 35.73 -44.15
N SER A 9 -14.31 34.87 -43.27
CA SER A 9 -13.93 35.27 -41.91
C SER A 9 -12.66 36.14 -41.96
N PRO A 10 -12.59 37.28 -41.27
CA PRO A 10 -11.38 38.12 -41.20
C PRO A 10 -10.39 37.64 -40.13
N PHE A 11 -10.62 36.49 -39.50
CA PHE A 11 -9.68 35.93 -38.54
C PHE A 11 -8.57 35.18 -39.27
N CYS A 12 -7.45 35.87 -39.49
CA CYS A 12 -6.17 35.21 -39.68
C CYS A 12 -5.91 34.36 -38.43
N SER A 13 -5.77 33.03 -38.58
CA SER A 13 -5.45 32.14 -37.47
C SER A 13 -4.10 32.53 -36.88
N PHE A 14 -4.10 33.19 -35.73
CA PHE A 14 -2.90 33.49 -34.96
C PHE A 14 -2.49 32.22 -34.21
N HIS A 15 -1.40 31.59 -34.62
CA HIS A 15 -0.79 30.47 -33.90
C HIS A 15 0.53 30.94 -33.30
N PRO A 16 0.77 30.79 -31.99
CA PRO A 16 2.09 31.06 -31.40
C PRO A 16 3.09 30.01 -31.91
N ASP A 17 4.15 30.44 -32.60
CA ASP A 17 5.27 29.57 -32.99
C ASP A 17 6.08 29.16 -31.75
N GLU A 18 5.74 28.02 -31.13
CA GLU A 18 6.55 27.40 -30.08
C GLU A 18 7.86 26.85 -30.69
N ARG A 19 9.03 27.28 -30.19
CA ARG A 19 10.32 26.72 -30.63
C ARG A 19 10.37 25.21 -30.36
N TYR A 20 10.91 24.42 -31.30
CA TYR A 20 11.06 22.97 -31.16
C TYR A 20 11.81 22.55 -29.89
N THR A 21 12.82 23.32 -29.46
CA THR A 21 13.57 23.06 -28.22
C THR A 21 12.67 23.18 -26.98
N THR A 22 11.75 24.15 -26.97
CA THR A 22 10.76 24.33 -25.89
C THR A 22 9.73 23.20 -25.89
N ARG A 23 9.26 22.79 -27.08
CA ARG A 23 8.34 21.67 -27.24
C ARG A 23 8.93 20.36 -26.71
N ILE A 24 10.16 20.03 -27.10
CA ILE A 24 10.87 18.83 -26.64
C ILE A 24 11.13 18.91 -25.13
N LYS A 25 11.53 20.08 -24.61
CA LYS A 25 11.71 20.28 -23.16
C LYS A 25 10.42 20.02 -22.38
N ASN A 26 9.28 20.52 -22.87
CA ASN A 26 7.98 20.28 -22.26
C ASN A 26 7.60 18.79 -22.29
N ILE A 27 7.88 18.09 -23.41
CA ILE A 27 7.72 16.63 -23.47
C ILE A 27 8.58 15.97 -22.40
N LEU A 28 9.88 16.29 -22.30
CA LEU A 28 10.78 15.71 -21.30
C LEU A 28 10.32 15.95 -19.85
N THR A 29 9.62 17.05 -19.53
CA THR A 29 9.08 17.25 -18.18
C THR A 29 7.96 16.27 -17.78
N GLU A 30 7.27 15.67 -18.75
CA GLU A 30 6.20 14.69 -18.50
C GLU A 30 6.73 13.25 -18.34
N TYR A 31 7.96 12.98 -18.83
CA TYR A 31 8.61 11.67 -18.83
C TYR A 31 9.79 11.68 -17.83
N PRO A 32 9.67 11.00 -16.67
CA PRO A 32 10.70 11.02 -15.65
C PRO A 32 11.88 10.14 -16.09
N ASP A 33 13.10 10.55 -15.73
CA ASP A 33 14.31 9.82 -16.06
C ASP A 33 14.36 8.43 -15.40
N GLY A 34 14.99 7.45 -16.07
CA GLY A 34 15.19 6.10 -15.56
C GLY A 34 15.05 5.02 -16.63
N SER A 35 14.74 3.77 -16.22
CA SER A 35 14.66 2.61 -17.12
C SER A 35 13.58 2.73 -18.21
N GLN A 36 12.66 3.69 -18.09
CA GLN A 36 11.67 4.02 -19.11
C GLN A 36 12.31 4.31 -20.48
N ILE A 37 13.49 4.94 -20.51
CA ILE A 37 14.20 5.22 -21.78
C ILE A 37 14.48 3.92 -22.55
N LEU A 38 14.99 2.90 -21.85
CA LEU A 38 15.28 1.60 -22.45
C LEU A 38 13.99 0.88 -22.88
N ARG A 39 12.91 1.03 -22.10
CA ARG A 39 11.59 0.46 -22.42
C ARG A 39 11.00 1.06 -23.70
N GLU A 40 11.09 2.38 -23.91
CA GLU A 40 10.62 3.02 -25.14
C GLU A 40 11.45 2.59 -26.35
N ILE A 41 12.78 2.47 -26.21
CA ILE A 41 13.64 1.93 -27.28
C ILE A 41 13.24 0.48 -27.62
N LEU A 42 12.99 -0.35 -26.59
CA LEU A 42 12.48 -1.71 -26.77
C LEU A 42 11.16 -1.74 -27.55
N GLN A 43 10.22 -0.86 -27.20
CA GLN A 43 8.93 -0.78 -27.87
C GLN A 43 9.09 -0.39 -29.35
N ASN A 44 9.97 0.57 -29.64
CA ASN A 44 10.26 0.98 -31.02
C ASN A 44 10.85 -0.17 -31.84
N SER A 45 11.75 -0.95 -31.25
CA SER A 45 12.32 -2.13 -31.91
C SER A 45 11.28 -3.23 -32.12
N ASP A 46 10.38 -3.48 -31.15
CA ASP A 46 9.28 -4.42 -31.32
C ASP A 46 8.30 -3.96 -32.42
N ASP A 47 7.96 -2.67 -32.48
CA ASP A 47 7.08 -2.10 -33.52
C ASP A 47 7.72 -2.17 -34.91
N ALA A 48 9.05 -2.04 -34.99
CA ALA A 48 9.84 -2.28 -36.20
C ALA A 48 10.01 -3.77 -36.54
N LYS A 49 9.41 -4.68 -35.73
CA LYS A 49 9.44 -6.13 -35.86
C LYS A 49 10.84 -6.75 -35.72
N SER A 50 11.71 -6.08 -34.97
CA SER A 50 13.03 -6.61 -34.60
C SER A 50 12.90 -7.85 -33.71
N THR A 51 13.85 -8.78 -33.83
CA THR A 51 13.95 -9.94 -32.94
C THR A 51 15.00 -9.76 -31.85
N VAL A 52 15.95 -8.84 -32.03
CA VAL A 52 17.05 -8.61 -31.09
C VAL A 52 17.22 -7.12 -30.81
N GLN A 53 17.29 -6.75 -29.53
CA GLN A 53 17.73 -5.43 -29.08
C GLN A 53 19.04 -5.54 -28.32
N THR A 54 20.08 -4.86 -28.80
CA THR A 54 21.38 -4.75 -28.14
C THR A 54 21.61 -3.33 -27.65
N PHE A 55 22.02 -3.18 -26.39
CA PHE A 55 22.49 -1.93 -25.83
C PHE A 55 23.99 -2.01 -25.56
N ILE A 56 24.74 -1.00 -25.96
CA ILE A 56 26.18 -0.90 -25.68
C ILE A 56 26.44 0.44 -25.01
N LEU A 57 27.05 0.42 -23.82
CA LEU A 57 27.56 1.63 -23.18
C LEU A 57 29.01 1.84 -23.63
N ASP A 58 29.23 2.85 -24.46
CA ASP A 58 30.53 3.19 -25.05
C ASP A 58 31.23 4.28 -24.22
N HIS A 59 32.37 3.95 -23.61
CA HIS A 59 33.13 4.85 -22.73
C HIS A 59 34.16 5.68 -23.50
N ASN A 60 34.28 5.48 -24.81
CA ASN A 60 35.32 6.11 -25.61
C ASN A 60 35.02 7.58 -25.92
N THR A 61 36.10 8.33 -26.11
CA THR A 61 36.10 9.63 -26.77
C THR A 61 36.86 9.48 -28.07
N TYR A 62 36.24 9.89 -29.18
CA TYR A 62 36.79 9.77 -30.52
C TYR A 62 37.49 11.07 -30.94
N PRO A 63 38.50 11.01 -31.83
CA PRO A 63 39.08 12.14 -32.56
C PRO A 63 38.04 13.10 -33.15
N THR A 64 38.46 14.35 -33.32
CA THR A 64 37.60 15.47 -33.72
C THR A 64 38.22 16.31 -34.85
N GLU A 65 39.26 15.82 -35.52
CA GLU A 65 40.01 16.57 -36.53
C GLU A 65 39.28 16.60 -37.89
N LYS A 66 38.68 15.48 -38.28
CA LYS A 66 38.02 15.27 -39.59
C LYS A 66 36.52 15.05 -39.45
N LEU A 67 35.83 16.07 -38.93
CA LEU A 67 34.37 16.08 -38.80
C LEU A 67 33.70 16.79 -39.98
N CYS A 68 32.41 16.48 -40.22
CA CYS A 68 31.60 17.19 -41.22
C CYS A 68 31.40 18.68 -40.87
N ASP A 69 31.39 19.00 -39.58
CA ASP A 69 31.30 20.34 -38.99
C ASP A 69 32.04 20.33 -37.66
N SER A 70 32.84 21.37 -37.38
CA SER A 70 33.67 21.43 -36.17
C SER A 70 32.86 21.46 -34.88
N ARG A 71 31.59 21.92 -34.92
CA ARG A 71 30.69 21.96 -33.76
C ARG A 71 30.21 20.57 -33.31
N LEU A 72 30.51 19.52 -34.08
CA LEU A 72 30.12 18.14 -33.76
C LEU A 72 31.11 17.45 -32.81
N ASP A 73 32.24 18.10 -32.50
CA ASP A 73 33.27 17.64 -31.57
C ASP A 73 32.69 17.23 -30.19
N ARG A 74 31.76 18.03 -29.68
CA ARG A 74 31.05 17.81 -28.40
C ARG A 74 30.23 16.52 -28.35
N TYR A 75 29.94 15.89 -29.49
CA TYR A 75 29.17 14.64 -29.58
C TYR A 75 30.05 13.40 -29.79
N GLN A 76 31.38 13.57 -29.86
CA GLN A 76 32.35 12.49 -30.02
C GLN A 76 32.76 11.81 -28.71
N GLY A 77 32.12 12.15 -27.59
CA GLY A 77 32.34 11.53 -26.28
C GLY A 77 31.59 10.21 -26.06
N PRO A 78 31.55 9.74 -24.79
CA PRO A 78 30.82 8.54 -24.38
C PRO A 78 29.36 8.54 -24.82
N ALA A 79 28.81 7.37 -25.13
CA ALA A 79 27.48 7.25 -25.70
C ALA A 79 26.76 5.95 -25.31
N LEU A 80 25.42 5.98 -25.36
CA LEU A 80 24.60 4.77 -25.41
C LEU A 80 24.32 4.41 -26.87
N LEU A 81 24.72 3.22 -27.28
CA LEU A 81 24.30 2.63 -28.56
C LEU A 81 23.09 1.73 -28.33
N ALA A 82 22.06 1.89 -29.17
CA ALA A 82 20.93 0.97 -29.25
C ALA A 82 20.84 0.40 -30.67
N ILE A 83 21.01 -0.92 -30.78
CA ILE A 83 21.15 -1.63 -32.04
C ILE A 83 20.06 -2.68 -32.15
N ASN A 84 19.39 -2.75 -33.30
CA ASN A 84 18.39 -3.75 -33.59
C ASN A 84 18.54 -4.31 -35.02
N ASP A 85 17.97 -5.49 -35.25
CA ASP A 85 18.08 -6.25 -36.52
C ASP A 85 17.02 -5.88 -37.57
N SER A 86 16.25 -4.80 -37.34
CA SER A 86 15.25 -4.30 -38.30
C SER A 86 15.83 -3.18 -39.17
N ILE A 87 15.39 -3.11 -40.44
CA ILE A 87 15.80 -2.05 -41.36
C ILE A 87 14.75 -0.93 -41.35
N PHE A 88 15.20 0.30 -41.10
CA PHE A 88 14.37 1.51 -41.17
C PHE A 88 13.70 1.68 -42.54
N GLN A 89 12.37 1.73 -42.56
CA GLN A 89 11.57 1.94 -43.77
C GLN A 89 11.39 3.44 -44.08
N PRO A 90 11.03 3.82 -45.32
CA PRO A 90 10.81 5.22 -45.68
C PRO A 90 9.82 5.98 -44.79
N ASP A 91 8.78 5.28 -44.28
CA ASP A 91 7.79 5.88 -43.39
C ASP A 91 8.29 6.04 -41.94
N ASP A 92 9.26 5.23 -41.51
CA ASP A 92 9.92 5.39 -40.20
C ASP A 92 10.72 6.68 -40.18
N PHE A 93 11.43 7.02 -41.27
CA PHE A 93 12.10 8.32 -41.41
C PHE A 93 11.13 9.49 -41.39
N LYS A 94 9.94 9.37 -42.01
CA LYS A 94 8.92 10.44 -41.94
C LYS A 94 8.40 10.62 -40.52
N SER A 95 8.25 9.51 -39.78
CA SER A 95 7.75 9.50 -38.40
C SER A 95 8.78 10.06 -37.43
N LEU A 96 10.07 9.76 -37.63
CA LEU A 96 11.19 10.30 -36.85
C LEU A 96 11.25 11.84 -36.90
N LEU A 97 10.84 12.42 -38.03
CA LEU A 97 10.84 13.87 -38.25
C LEU A 97 9.57 14.56 -37.73
N SER A 98 8.66 13.87 -37.05
CA SER A 98 7.40 14.42 -36.53
C SER A 98 7.44 14.58 -35.00
N LEU A 99 7.14 15.78 -34.49
CA LEU A 99 7.02 16.05 -33.04
C LEU A 99 5.59 15.87 -32.48
N ALA A 100 4.61 15.59 -33.34
CA ALA A 100 3.20 15.48 -32.92
C ALA A 100 2.88 14.11 -32.30
N ASN A 101 2.06 14.12 -31.24
CA ASN A 101 1.46 12.91 -30.67
C ASN A 101 0.56 12.22 -31.70
N SER A 102 0.60 10.88 -31.72
CA SER A 102 -0.18 10.03 -32.63
C SER A 102 -1.70 10.30 -32.69
N GLU A 103 -2.28 10.94 -31.67
CA GLU A 103 -3.70 11.29 -31.57
C GLU A 103 -4.08 12.61 -32.29
N LYS A 104 -3.13 13.44 -32.71
CA LYS A 104 -3.40 14.70 -33.43
C LYS A 104 -2.47 14.84 -34.64
N ARG A 105 -2.89 14.29 -35.79
CA ARG A 105 -2.22 14.51 -37.09
C ARG A 105 -2.48 15.94 -37.60
N ASN A 106 -1.85 16.94 -36.99
CA ASN A 106 -1.69 18.25 -37.63
C ASN A 106 -0.41 18.23 -38.48
N LYS A 107 -0.51 18.66 -39.74
CA LYS A 107 0.57 18.58 -40.75
C LYS A 107 1.79 19.49 -40.48
N PHE A 108 1.83 20.20 -39.35
CA PHE A 108 2.68 21.38 -39.16
C PHE A 108 3.87 21.21 -38.19
N ASP A 109 4.02 20.05 -37.54
CA ASP A 109 5.07 19.80 -36.51
C ASP A 109 6.25 18.94 -37.03
N LYS A 110 6.79 19.26 -38.21
CA LYS A 110 7.96 18.53 -38.76
C LYS A 110 9.27 19.20 -38.37
N ILE A 111 10.09 18.50 -37.58
CA ILE A 111 11.49 18.88 -37.36
C ILE A 111 12.29 18.59 -38.63
N GLY A 112 13.17 19.53 -39.00
CA GLY A 112 14.15 19.30 -40.08
C GLY A 112 15.22 18.29 -39.65
N GLY A 113 15.76 17.55 -40.62
CA GLY A 113 16.90 16.65 -40.43
C GLY A 113 17.58 16.36 -41.77
N PHE A 114 18.89 16.12 -41.75
CA PHE A 114 19.65 15.78 -42.95
C PHE A 114 19.77 14.26 -43.08
N LYS A 115 19.33 13.71 -44.20
CA LYS A 115 19.53 12.31 -44.58
C LYS A 115 20.58 12.26 -45.67
N ALA A 116 21.63 11.46 -45.48
CA ALA A 116 22.64 11.18 -46.50
C ALA A 116 22.97 9.69 -46.57
N ASP A 117 23.32 9.24 -47.77
CA ASP A 117 23.89 7.92 -48.01
C ASP A 117 25.42 8.02 -47.92
N PHE A 118 26.00 7.54 -46.82
CA PHE A 118 27.44 7.70 -46.60
C PHE A 118 28.30 6.84 -47.55
N VAL A 119 27.72 5.81 -48.16
CA VAL A 119 28.42 4.93 -49.12
C VAL A 119 28.44 5.59 -50.49
N GLU A 120 27.30 6.09 -50.97
CA GLU A 120 27.19 6.76 -52.27
C GLU A 120 28.11 7.99 -52.37
N TYR A 121 28.20 8.77 -51.29
CA TYR A 121 28.97 10.02 -51.25
C TYR A 121 30.38 9.88 -50.64
N ASP A 122 30.84 8.65 -50.38
CA ASP A 122 32.16 8.34 -49.78
C ASP A 122 32.48 9.18 -48.52
N LEU A 123 31.46 9.36 -47.66
CA LEU A 123 31.57 10.27 -46.51
C LEU A 123 32.51 9.76 -45.43
N ILE A 124 32.74 8.45 -45.35
CA ILE A 124 33.65 7.83 -44.38
C ILE A 124 35.09 8.23 -44.66
N ASN A 125 35.54 8.18 -45.91
CA ASN A 125 36.90 8.60 -46.26
C ASN A 125 37.08 10.11 -46.11
N LYS A 126 36.02 10.88 -46.37
CA LYS A 126 36.04 12.33 -46.27
C LYS A 126 36.02 12.83 -44.81
N TYR A 127 35.28 12.16 -43.94
CA TYR A 127 35.06 12.56 -42.55
C TYR A 127 35.21 11.36 -41.58
N PRO A 128 36.38 10.69 -41.53
CA PRO A 128 36.55 9.43 -40.80
C PRO A 128 36.22 9.54 -39.31
N ASP A 129 36.58 10.66 -38.68
CA ASP A 129 36.31 10.90 -37.26
C ASP A 129 34.81 10.99 -36.95
N GLN A 130 34.00 11.46 -37.92
CA GLN A 130 32.54 11.56 -37.77
C GLN A 130 31.88 10.18 -37.69
N PHE A 131 32.42 9.20 -38.42
CA PHE A 131 31.82 7.87 -38.58
C PHE A 131 32.49 6.79 -37.72
N MET A 132 33.71 7.01 -37.25
CA MET A 132 34.42 6.06 -36.38
C MET A 132 33.61 5.55 -35.18
N PRO A 133 32.77 6.35 -34.50
CA PRO A 133 31.99 5.85 -33.36
C PRO A 133 30.91 4.81 -33.71
N PHE A 134 30.60 4.63 -35.00
CA PHE A 134 29.66 3.62 -35.48
C PHE A 134 30.35 2.28 -35.83
N SER A 135 31.69 2.26 -35.91
CA SER A 135 32.48 1.05 -36.21
C SER A 135 32.32 -0.06 -35.15
N VAL A 136 32.05 0.33 -33.90
CA VAL A 136 31.84 -0.57 -32.75
C VAL A 136 30.72 -1.59 -33.02
N ALA A 137 29.66 -1.18 -33.71
CA ALA A 137 28.48 -1.99 -33.98
C ALA A 137 28.59 -2.84 -35.25
N SER A 138 29.59 -2.58 -36.10
CA SER A 138 29.75 -3.18 -37.42
C SER A 138 30.99 -4.07 -37.54
N ASN A 139 31.48 -4.61 -36.42
CA ASN A 139 32.73 -5.38 -36.36
C ASN A 139 33.92 -4.63 -36.99
N ASN A 140 33.95 -3.30 -36.84
CA ASN A 140 34.97 -2.41 -37.41
C ASN A 140 35.01 -2.32 -38.95
N SER A 141 33.96 -2.72 -39.68
CA SER A 141 33.83 -2.44 -41.12
C SER A 141 32.67 -1.49 -41.36
N LEU A 142 32.92 -0.36 -42.01
CA LEU A 142 31.89 0.64 -42.35
C LEU A 142 31.68 0.71 -43.87
N ASP A 143 32.05 -0.35 -44.58
CA ASP A 143 32.35 -0.27 -46.02
C ASP A 143 31.13 -0.56 -46.90
N GLY A 144 29.93 -0.57 -46.32
CA GLY A 144 28.70 -0.94 -47.03
C GLY A 144 27.42 -0.76 -46.22
N PHE A 145 26.33 -1.29 -46.75
CA PHE A 145 25.00 -1.20 -46.15
C PHE A 145 24.92 -1.97 -44.83
N TYR A 146 24.49 -1.29 -43.77
CA TYR A 146 24.26 -1.91 -42.46
C TYR A 146 22.89 -2.60 -42.42
N ASN A 147 22.89 -3.93 -42.25
CA ASN A 147 21.66 -4.73 -42.20
C ASN A 147 21.01 -4.70 -40.81
N GLY A 148 20.51 -3.53 -40.43
CA GLY A 148 19.87 -3.28 -39.15
C GLY A 148 19.68 -1.78 -38.91
N THR A 149 19.37 -1.42 -37.66
CA THR A 149 19.26 -0.02 -37.24
C THR A 149 20.13 0.21 -36.01
N MET A 150 20.89 1.30 -36.03
CA MET A 150 21.71 1.73 -34.91
C MET A 150 21.40 3.18 -34.55
N PHE A 151 21.13 3.41 -33.27
CA PHE A 151 21.06 4.73 -32.68
C PHE A 151 22.27 4.96 -31.79
N ARG A 152 22.96 6.09 -31.97
CA ARG A 152 24.00 6.58 -31.08
C ARG A 152 23.48 7.78 -30.31
N TYR A 153 23.36 7.63 -28.99
CA TYR A 153 22.96 8.70 -28.08
C TYR A 153 24.18 9.17 -27.29
N SER A 154 24.88 10.19 -27.78
CA SER A 154 26.02 10.79 -27.08
C SER A 154 25.57 11.37 -25.73
N LEU A 155 26.28 11.01 -24.66
CA LEU A 155 25.96 11.45 -23.31
C LEU A 155 26.24 12.93 -23.15
N ARG A 156 25.29 13.67 -22.59
CA ARG A 156 25.45 15.11 -22.38
C ARG A 156 26.43 15.36 -21.23
N THR A 157 27.48 16.13 -21.51
CA THR A 157 28.44 16.61 -20.51
C THR A 157 27.90 17.81 -19.74
N ASP A 158 28.51 18.17 -18.61
CA ASP A 158 28.09 19.34 -17.81
C ASP A 158 28.19 20.65 -18.62
N ALA A 159 29.23 20.80 -19.45
CA ALA A 159 29.37 21.93 -20.37
C ALA A 159 28.25 21.95 -21.41
N GLY A 160 27.94 20.80 -22.02
CA GLY A 160 26.83 20.70 -22.98
C GLY A 160 25.46 20.91 -22.35
N ALA A 161 25.30 20.61 -21.07
CA ALA A 161 24.08 20.85 -20.30
C ALA A 161 23.85 22.34 -20.02
N ALA A 162 24.91 23.10 -19.72
CA ALA A 162 24.82 24.54 -19.51
C ALA A 162 24.39 25.30 -20.77
N GLU A 163 24.77 24.84 -21.96
CA GLU A 163 24.46 25.48 -23.25
C GLU A 163 23.15 24.97 -23.91
N SER A 164 22.55 23.91 -23.39
CA SER A 164 21.44 23.20 -24.03
C SER A 164 20.07 23.83 -23.70
N GLU A 165 19.36 24.31 -24.73
CA GLU A 165 17.97 24.80 -24.59
C GLU A 165 16.96 23.67 -24.27
N ILE A 166 17.30 22.41 -24.55
CA ILE A 166 16.39 21.26 -24.42
C ILE A 166 16.38 20.73 -22.98
N SER A 167 17.56 20.58 -22.36
CA SER A 167 17.69 20.02 -21.02
C SER A 167 19.05 20.40 -20.41
N ASN A 168 19.02 20.82 -19.16
CA ASN A 168 20.17 21.19 -18.33
C ASN A 168 20.75 20.00 -17.54
N LYS A 169 20.37 18.76 -17.89
CA LYS A 169 20.83 17.55 -17.23
C LYS A 169 21.99 16.91 -17.98
N ALA A 170 23.09 16.66 -17.28
CA ALA A 170 24.21 15.84 -17.76
C ALA A 170 24.01 14.36 -17.35
N TYR A 171 24.62 13.44 -18.11
CA TYR A 171 24.62 12.01 -17.83
C TYR A 171 26.05 11.50 -17.69
N GLN A 172 26.36 10.93 -16.54
CA GLN A 172 27.63 10.27 -16.27
C GLN A 172 27.54 8.78 -16.63
N ILE A 173 28.67 8.18 -16.99
CA ILE A 173 28.76 6.75 -17.35
C ILE A 173 28.21 5.86 -16.22
N SER A 174 28.57 6.15 -14.97
CA SER A 174 28.10 5.40 -13.80
C SER A 174 26.57 5.41 -13.65
N GLN A 175 25.89 6.48 -14.07
CA GLN A 175 24.43 6.55 -14.07
C GLN A 175 23.80 5.64 -15.13
N MET A 176 24.47 5.47 -16.28
CA MET A 176 24.05 4.55 -17.34
C MET A 176 24.34 3.08 -16.99
N GLU A 177 25.44 2.81 -16.29
CA GLU A 177 25.71 1.48 -15.73
C GLU A 177 24.62 1.09 -14.71
N GLU A 178 24.25 2.03 -13.84
CA GLU A 178 23.17 1.81 -12.86
C GLU A 178 21.82 1.62 -13.53
N LEU A 179 21.58 2.28 -14.66
CA LEU A 179 20.40 2.07 -15.49
C LEU A 179 20.35 0.64 -16.05
N PHE A 180 21.46 0.11 -16.56
CA PHE A 180 21.55 -1.27 -17.05
C PHE A 180 21.34 -2.28 -15.93
N LYS A 181 21.98 -2.06 -14.76
CA LYS A 181 21.78 -2.89 -13.56
C LYS A 181 20.33 -2.88 -13.11
N THR A 182 19.72 -1.70 -13.00
CA THR A 182 18.31 -1.54 -12.61
C THR A 182 17.40 -2.25 -13.60
N PHE A 183 17.64 -2.11 -14.90
CA PHE A 183 16.86 -2.83 -15.91
C PHE A 183 17.00 -4.34 -15.72
N TYR A 184 18.22 -4.87 -15.58
CA TYR A 184 18.43 -6.31 -15.44
C TYR A 184 17.85 -6.91 -14.14
N HIS A 185 17.91 -6.19 -13.02
CA HIS A 185 17.43 -6.70 -11.73
C HIS A 185 15.92 -6.46 -11.50
N VAL A 186 15.39 -5.32 -11.94
CA VAL A 186 14.01 -4.89 -11.64
C VAL A 186 13.04 -5.16 -12.79
N ASP A 187 13.43 -4.82 -14.01
CA ASP A 187 12.56 -4.88 -15.20
C ASP A 187 12.68 -6.24 -15.91
N ASN A 188 13.89 -6.72 -16.10
CA ASN A 188 14.25 -8.09 -16.46
C ASN A 188 13.38 -8.71 -17.57
N ILE A 189 12.97 -9.97 -17.41
CA ILE A 189 12.05 -10.67 -18.32
C ILE A 189 10.69 -10.01 -18.42
N THR A 190 10.26 -9.19 -17.46
CA THR A 190 8.92 -8.58 -17.49
C THR A 190 8.73 -7.74 -18.75
N CYS A 191 9.77 -7.06 -19.23
CA CYS A 191 9.73 -6.31 -20.49
C CYS A 191 9.61 -7.17 -21.76
N LEU A 192 9.83 -8.50 -21.70
CA LEU A 192 9.73 -9.39 -22.86
C LEU A 192 8.44 -10.20 -22.93
N ILE A 193 7.66 -10.27 -21.85
CA ILE A 193 6.53 -11.21 -21.73
C ILE A 193 5.51 -11.05 -22.86
N PHE A 194 5.09 -9.81 -23.12
CA PHE A 194 3.99 -9.48 -24.04
C PHE A 194 4.44 -8.71 -25.31
N LEU A 195 5.75 -8.56 -25.52
CA LEU A 195 6.28 -8.09 -26.81
C LEU A 195 6.02 -9.12 -27.92
N LYS A 196 5.88 -8.63 -29.14
CA LYS A 196 5.38 -9.44 -30.28
C LYS A 196 6.52 -10.11 -31.05
N TYR A 197 7.67 -9.45 -31.16
CA TYR A 197 8.76 -9.86 -32.04
C TYR A 197 10.09 -9.99 -31.33
N ILE A 198 10.36 -9.19 -30.28
CA ILE A 198 11.64 -9.27 -29.56
C ILE A 198 11.76 -10.62 -28.84
N GLU A 199 12.87 -11.31 -29.12
CA GLU A 199 13.24 -12.63 -28.59
C GLU A 199 14.46 -12.56 -27.67
N LYS A 200 15.30 -11.54 -27.82
CA LYS A 200 16.56 -11.38 -27.08
C LYS A 200 16.89 -9.92 -26.78
N ILE A 201 17.37 -9.66 -25.57
CA ILE A 201 17.95 -8.38 -25.14
C ILE A 201 19.36 -8.60 -24.61
N SER A 202 20.33 -7.82 -25.08
CA SER A 202 21.71 -7.88 -24.61
C SER A 202 22.23 -6.52 -24.19
N PHE A 203 23.03 -6.49 -23.12
CA PHE A 203 23.70 -5.31 -22.59
C PHE A 203 25.20 -5.53 -22.62
N TYR A 204 25.92 -4.61 -23.24
CA TYR A 204 27.37 -4.64 -23.34
C TYR A 204 28.00 -3.36 -22.81
N GLU A 205 29.26 -3.47 -22.43
CA GLU A 205 30.13 -2.35 -22.06
C GLU A 205 31.33 -2.31 -23.00
N LEU A 206 31.63 -1.14 -23.56
CA LEU A 206 32.88 -0.89 -24.26
C LEU A 206 33.75 0.03 -23.40
N LYS A 207 34.72 -0.60 -22.71
CA LYS A 207 35.66 0.10 -21.83
C LYS A 207 36.53 1.07 -22.61
N LYS A 208 36.98 2.12 -21.92
CA LYS A 208 37.81 3.18 -22.50
C LYS A 208 39.09 2.59 -23.13
N GLY A 209 39.34 2.93 -24.39
CA GLY A 209 40.47 2.47 -25.20
C GLY A 209 40.28 1.09 -25.85
N CYS A 210 39.17 0.40 -25.58
CA CYS A 210 38.87 -0.90 -26.19
C CYS A 210 38.05 -0.74 -27.48
N THR A 211 38.12 -1.74 -28.36
CA THR A 211 37.37 -1.80 -29.63
C THR A 211 36.33 -2.93 -29.66
N ILE A 212 36.38 -3.85 -28.69
CA ILE A 212 35.48 -5.00 -28.60
C ILE A 212 34.62 -4.84 -27.33
N PRO A 213 33.29 -4.83 -27.45
CA PRO A 213 32.39 -4.71 -26.31
C PRO A 213 32.29 -6.03 -25.51
N GLU A 214 32.29 -5.94 -24.18
CA GLU A 214 32.13 -7.06 -23.25
C GLU A 214 30.65 -7.22 -22.86
N LEU A 215 30.14 -8.46 -22.86
CA LEU A 215 28.75 -8.74 -22.48
C LEU A 215 28.59 -8.63 -20.95
N LEU A 216 27.67 -7.76 -20.51
CA LEU A 216 27.30 -7.62 -19.09
C LEU A 216 26.12 -8.54 -18.73
N TYR A 217 25.02 -8.39 -19.48
CA TYR A 217 23.75 -9.05 -19.19
C TYR A 217 23.08 -9.51 -20.47
N GLN A 218 22.36 -10.62 -20.40
CA GLN A 218 21.55 -11.14 -21.50
C GLN A 218 20.23 -11.69 -20.98
N ILE A 219 19.16 -11.43 -21.72
CA ILE A 219 17.81 -11.93 -21.43
C ILE A 219 17.28 -12.56 -22.72
N ASP A 220 17.09 -13.88 -22.73
CA ASP A 220 16.69 -14.62 -23.92
C ASP A 220 15.41 -15.43 -23.70
N ILE A 221 14.62 -15.56 -24.77
CA ILE A 221 13.59 -16.58 -24.90
C ILE A 221 14.21 -17.83 -25.54
N THR A 222 14.54 -18.82 -24.72
CA THR A 222 15.28 -20.02 -25.15
C THR A 222 14.51 -20.91 -26.14
N ASN A 223 13.18 -20.87 -26.12
CA ASN A 223 12.30 -21.56 -27.07
C ASN A 223 11.63 -20.62 -28.09
N ALA A 224 12.30 -19.51 -28.45
CA ALA A 224 11.76 -18.49 -29.34
C ALA A 224 11.20 -19.03 -30.68
N LYS A 225 11.89 -20.01 -31.29
CA LYS A 225 11.47 -20.63 -32.56
C LYS A 225 10.05 -21.23 -32.52
N GLU A 226 9.62 -21.76 -31.38
CA GLU A 226 8.28 -22.33 -31.20
C GLU A 226 7.21 -21.25 -30.98
N ILE A 227 7.59 -20.10 -30.43
CA ILE A 227 6.69 -19.05 -29.96
C ILE A 227 6.50 -17.95 -31.01
N SER A 228 7.53 -17.65 -31.80
CA SER A 228 7.56 -16.55 -32.78
C SER A 228 6.33 -16.59 -33.70
N ASN A 229 5.95 -17.78 -34.21
CA ASN A 229 4.77 -17.95 -35.05
C ASN A 229 3.46 -17.61 -34.32
N LYS A 230 3.32 -18.00 -33.05
CA LYS A 230 2.13 -17.71 -32.23
C LYS A 230 2.00 -16.21 -31.96
N ARG A 231 3.09 -15.53 -31.63
CA ARG A 231 3.10 -14.07 -31.43
C ARG A 231 2.81 -13.31 -32.72
N LYS A 232 3.36 -13.74 -33.86
CA LYS A 232 3.08 -13.18 -35.19
C LYS A 232 1.61 -13.34 -35.57
N LEU A 233 1.02 -14.52 -35.35
CA LEU A 233 -0.40 -14.76 -35.57
C LEU A 233 -1.27 -13.83 -34.73
N LEU A 234 -0.95 -13.65 -33.44
CA LEU A 234 -1.63 -12.68 -32.58
C LEU A 234 -1.54 -11.26 -33.13
N ALA A 235 -0.33 -10.80 -33.49
CA ALA A 235 -0.13 -9.47 -34.05
C ALA A 235 -0.92 -9.25 -35.35
N ASN A 236 -0.95 -10.26 -36.23
CA ASN A 236 -1.72 -10.22 -37.48
C ASN A 236 -3.23 -10.14 -37.23
N ASN A 237 -3.75 -10.90 -36.26
CA ASN A 237 -5.18 -10.85 -35.91
C ASN A 237 -5.57 -9.49 -35.30
N ILE A 238 -4.74 -8.92 -34.43
CA ILE A 238 -4.93 -7.57 -33.89
C ILE A 238 -4.97 -6.55 -35.04
N MET A 239 -4.02 -6.61 -35.97
CA MET A 239 -3.97 -5.70 -37.12
C MET A 239 -5.16 -5.88 -38.06
N SER A 240 -5.58 -7.13 -38.33
CA SER A 240 -6.77 -7.43 -39.11
C SER A 240 -8.03 -6.83 -38.48
N MET A 241 -8.12 -6.87 -37.14
CA MET A 241 -9.25 -6.28 -36.43
C MET A 241 -9.24 -4.75 -36.47
N ILE A 242 -8.08 -4.12 -36.44
CA ILE A 242 -7.96 -2.66 -36.59
C ILE A 242 -8.37 -2.21 -38.00
N THR A 243 -7.98 -2.96 -39.03
CA THR A 243 -8.26 -2.61 -40.43
C THR A 243 -9.71 -2.93 -40.82
N SER A 244 -10.22 -4.09 -40.39
CA SER A 244 -11.54 -4.65 -40.77
C SER A 244 -12.30 -5.23 -39.56
N PRO A 245 -12.89 -4.41 -38.67
CA PRO A 245 -13.52 -4.86 -37.42
C PRO A 245 -14.81 -5.70 -37.59
N LEU A 246 -15.36 -5.79 -38.80
CA LEU A 246 -16.70 -6.34 -39.08
C LEU A 246 -16.71 -7.86 -39.31
N THR A 247 -15.54 -8.49 -39.49
CA THR A 247 -15.41 -9.90 -39.93
C THR A 247 -14.62 -10.77 -38.95
N SER A 248 -14.21 -10.24 -37.80
CA SER A 248 -13.30 -10.93 -36.88
C SER A 248 -14.05 -11.72 -35.81
N GLY A 249 -13.82 -13.03 -35.74
CA GLY A 249 -14.30 -13.88 -34.64
C GLY A 249 -13.37 -13.85 -33.42
N THR A 250 -13.62 -14.73 -32.45
CA THR A 250 -12.71 -14.94 -31.32
C THR A 250 -11.38 -15.54 -31.79
N PHE A 251 -10.29 -15.17 -31.12
CA PHE A 251 -8.97 -15.73 -31.40
C PHE A 251 -8.19 -15.94 -30.11
N GLU A 252 -7.40 -17.02 -30.04
CA GLU A 252 -6.55 -17.27 -28.89
C GLU A 252 -5.23 -17.93 -29.25
N THR A 253 -4.23 -17.68 -28.40
CA THR A 253 -2.96 -18.39 -28.44
C THR A 253 -2.54 -18.75 -27.04
N ILE A 254 -2.13 -20.00 -26.84
CA ILE A 254 -1.68 -20.54 -25.57
C ILE A 254 -0.31 -21.20 -25.78
N TYR A 255 0.68 -20.82 -24.98
CA TYR A 255 2.03 -21.37 -25.08
C TYR A 255 2.84 -21.21 -23.80
N LYS A 256 3.84 -22.09 -23.65
CA LYS A 256 4.87 -22.00 -22.61
C LYS A 256 6.08 -21.24 -23.14
N MET A 257 6.65 -20.39 -22.30
CA MET A 257 7.76 -19.51 -22.65
C MET A 257 8.89 -19.65 -21.64
N ASN A 258 10.09 -19.97 -22.15
CA ASN A 258 11.24 -20.30 -21.34
C ASN A 258 12.25 -19.15 -21.40
N PHE A 259 12.44 -18.47 -20.29
CA PHE A 259 13.39 -17.38 -20.18
C PHE A 259 14.72 -17.83 -19.58
N CYS A 260 15.79 -17.18 -20.01
CA CYS A 260 17.14 -17.33 -19.47
C CYS A 260 17.72 -15.93 -19.24
N LEU A 261 17.97 -15.58 -17.99
CA LEU A 261 18.71 -14.36 -17.62
C LEU A 261 20.14 -14.77 -17.32
N SER A 262 21.09 -14.23 -18.07
CA SER A 262 22.50 -14.55 -17.93
C SER A 262 23.31 -13.29 -17.59
N SER A 263 24.23 -13.45 -16.66
CA SER A 263 25.30 -12.50 -16.31
C SER A 263 26.61 -13.27 -16.17
N ALA A 264 27.73 -12.57 -15.97
CA ALA A 264 29.02 -13.23 -15.74
C ALA A 264 29.03 -14.21 -14.54
N GLN A 265 28.15 -14.01 -13.54
CA GLN A 265 28.16 -14.76 -12.28
C GLN A 265 26.97 -15.71 -12.11
N SER A 266 25.89 -15.53 -12.88
CA SER A 266 24.64 -16.26 -12.67
C SER A 266 23.87 -16.50 -13.96
N ASN A 267 23.16 -17.63 -13.98
CA ASN A 267 22.21 -17.97 -15.03
C ASN A 267 20.91 -18.44 -14.38
N ILE A 268 19.83 -17.68 -14.55
CA ILE A 268 18.51 -17.92 -13.95
C ILE A 268 17.53 -18.30 -15.06
N LYS A 269 16.94 -19.48 -14.94
CA LYS A 269 15.90 -19.97 -15.85
C LYS A 269 14.52 -19.86 -15.21
N SER A 270 13.50 -19.61 -16.02
CA SER A 270 12.09 -19.65 -15.58
C SER A 270 11.16 -20.06 -16.71
N GLU A 271 10.04 -20.68 -16.36
CA GLU A 271 9.03 -21.16 -17.30
C GLU A 271 7.69 -20.46 -17.03
N TRP A 272 7.11 -19.89 -18.08
CA TRP A 272 5.90 -19.07 -17.99
C TRP A 272 4.83 -19.59 -18.94
N LEU A 273 3.61 -19.70 -18.45
CA LEU A 273 2.42 -19.96 -19.25
C LEU A 273 1.80 -18.64 -19.70
N ILE A 274 1.66 -18.47 -21.01
CA ILE A 274 1.11 -17.26 -21.63
C ILE A 274 -0.20 -17.61 -22.35
N ILE A 275 -1.25 -16.84 -22.06
CA ILE A 275 -2.55 -16.91 -22.72
C ILE A 275 -2.80 -15.56 -23.37
N ASN A 276 -3.05 -15.51 -24.68
CA ASN A 276 -3.61 -14.31 -25.31
C ASN A 276 -4.98 -14.64 -25.87
N TYR A 277 -5.93 -13.72 -25.69
CA TYR A 277 -7.32 -13.89 -26.07
C TYR A 277 -7.86 -12.58 -26.67
N ILE A 278 -8.49 -12.70 -27.83
CA ILE A 278 -9.24 -11.64 -28.50
C ILE A 278 -10.72 -12.02 -28.46
N ALA A 279 -11.54 -11.18 -27.83
CA ALA A 279 -12.98 -11.42 -27.70
C ALA A 279 -13.73 -11.18 -29.02
N ASP A 280 -14.95 -11.75 -29.09
CA ASP A 280 -15.85 -11.57 -30.22
C ASP A 280 -16.30 -10.12 -30.35
N VAL A 281 -16.25 -9.60 -31.57
CA VAL A 281 -16.68 -8.23 -31.92
C VAL A 281 -18.19 -8.09 -32.07
N ASN A 282 -18.92 -9.21 -32.00
CA ASN A 282 -20.37 -9.27 -32.02
C ASN A 282 -21.00 -9.26 -30.62
N ASP A 283 -20.19 -9.21 -29.55
CA ASP A 283 -20.69 -8.99 -28.20
C ASP A 283 -21.47 -7.66 -28.14
N GLU A 284 -22.72 -7.70 -27.68
CA GLU A 284 -23.58 -6.53 -27.55
C GLU A 284 -22.94 -5.40 -26.73
N HIS A 285 -22.11 -5.76 -25.73
CA HIS A 285 -21.40 -4.82 -24.86
C HIS A 285 -20.22 -4.16 -25.57
N TYR A 286 -19.69 -4.79 -26.63
CA TYR A 286 -18.60 -4.28 -27.46
C TYR A 286 -19.08 -3.29 -28.54
N ILE A 287 -20.32 -3.41 -29.02
CA ILE A 287 -20.86 -2.65 -30.17
C ILE A 287 -20.58 -1.14 -30.08
N LYS A 288 -20.69 -0.56 -28.88
CA LYS A 288 -20.43 0.87 -28.64
C LYS A 288 -18.99 1.32 -28.90
N PHE A 289 -18.00 0.41 -28.83
CA PHE A 289 -16.59 0.69 -29.08
C PHE A 289 -16.17 0.47 -30.53
N LYS A 290 -16.98 -0.26 -31.30
CA LYS A 290 -16.67 -0.70 -32.67
C LYS A 290 -16.34 0.46 -33.61
N ASN A 291 -17.01 1.60 -33.43
CA ASN A 291 -16.78 2.80 -34.24
C ASN A 291 -15.46 3.52 -33.90
N TYR A 292 -14.83 3.20 -32.76
CA TYR A 292 -13.62 3.85 -32.25
C TYR A 292 -12.37 2.97 -32.34
N VAL A 293 -12.46 1.81 -33.01
CA VAL A 293 -11.33 0.87 -33.14
C VAL A 293 -10.15 1.50 -33.87
N ARG A 294 -10.40 2.32 -34.90
CA ARG A 294 -9.33 2.96 -35.67
C ARG A 294 -8.67 4.11 -34.92
N ASP A 295 -9.48 4.93 -34.25
CA ASP A 295 -9.01 6.15 -33.60
C ASP A 295 -8.43 5.90 -32.21
N CYS A 296 -9.01 4.95 -31.46
CA CYS A 296 -8.64 4.66 -30.07
C CYS A 296 -7.99 3.28 -29.88
N LYS A 297 -7.86 2.47 -30.94
CA LYS A 297 -7.29 1.10 -30.88
C LYS A 297 -8.02 0.19 -29.87
N PHE A 298 -9.33 0.34 -29.73
CA PHE A 298 -10.17 -0.49 -28.85
C PHE A 298 -10.37 -1.92 -29.39
N VAL A 299 -9.27 -2.67 -29.39
CA VAL A 299 -9.20 -4.09 -29.72
C VAL A 299 -9.35 -4.88 -28.42
N PRO A 300 -10.33 -5.78 -28.26
CA PRO A 300 -10.59 -6.52 -27.03
C PRO A 300 -9.61 -7.68 -26.87
N ASN A 301 -8.32 -7.36 -26.96
CA ASN A 301 -7.20 -8.26 -26.79
C ASN A 301 -6.66 -8.14 -25.36
N VAL A 302 -6.54 -9.28 -24.70
CA VAL A 302 -5.95 -9.42 -23.36
C VAL A 302 -4.94 -10.55 -23.35
N GLY A 303 -3.89 -10.40 -22.55
CA GLY A 303 -2.89 -11.42 -22.30
C GLY A 303 -2.79 -11.72 -20.81
N LEU A 304 -2.56 -12.97 -20.43
CA LEU A 304 -2.25 -13.39 -19.07
C LEU A 304 -0.93 -14.15 -19.06
N ALA A 305 -0.11 -13.90 -18.04
CA ALA A 305 1.18 -14.57 -17.87
C ALA A 305 1.38 -15.01 -16.43
N ALA A 306 1.60 -16.31 -16.24
CA ALA A 306 1.88 -16.91 -14.95
C ALA A 306 3.14 -17.77 -15.02
N ARG A 307 4.04 -17.60 -14.05
CA ARG A 307 5.18 -18.49 -13.83
C ARG A 307 4.68 -19.85 -13.34
N ILE A 308 5.17 -20.94 -13.94
CA ILE A 308 4.70 -22.31 -13.66
C ILE A 308 5.78 -23.24 -13.10
N ASP A 309 7.07 -22.92 -13.27
CA ASP A 309 8.16 -23.67 -12.61
C ASP A 309 8.19 -23.41 -11.09
N ASP A 310 7.81 -22.20 -10.68
CA ASP A 310 7.67 -21.81 -9.28
C ASP A 310 6.55 -20.78 -9.13
N VAL A 311 5.35 -21.26 -8.86
CA VAL A 311 4.16 -20.40 -8.75
C VAL A 311 4.22 -19.44 -7.55
N SER A 312 5.05 -19.73 -6.54
CA SER A 312 5.16 -18.91 -5.33
C SER A 312 5.85 -17.57 -5.60
N LYS A 313 6.63 -17.51 -6.68
CA LYS A 313 7.32 -16.29 -7.15
C LYS A 313 6.48 -15.44 -8.10
N ASN A 314 5.20 -15.76 -8.29
CA ASN A 314 4.33 -14.94 -9.12
C ASN A 314 3.98 -13.63 -8.41
N ILE A 315 4.34 -12.53 -9.04
CA ILE A 315 3.91 -11.18 -8.67
C ILE A 315 3.30 -10.57 -9.94
N GLY A 316 1.98 -10.47 -9.98
CA GLY A 316 1.25 -9.98 -11.13
C GLY A 316 1.44 -8.48 -11.32
N LYS A 317 1.68 -8.06 -12.56
CA LYS A 317 1.72 -6.65 -12.97
C LYS A 317 0.70 -6.38 -14.06
N LEU A 318 0.27 -5.14 -14.20
CA LEU A 318 -0.50 -4.67 -15.35
C LEU A 318 0.41 -4.26 -16.50
N TYR A 319 0.04 -4.65 -17.72
CA TYR A 319 0.76 -4.35 -18.95
C TYR A 319 -0.16 -3.68 -19.95
N CYS A 320 0.40 -2.74 -20.69
CA CYS A 320 -0.08 -2.36 -22.00
C CYS A 320 1.10 -2.58 -22.96
N PHE A 321 1.30 -3.84 -23.34
CA PHE A 321 2.49 -4.42 -24.00
C PHE A 321 3.75 -4.43 -23.13
N LEU A 322 4.05 -3.31 -22.47
CA LEU A 322 5.10 -3.17 -21.46
C LEU A 322 4.48 -2.93 -20.07
N PRO A 323 5.21 -3.21 -18.97
CA PRO A 323 4.67 -3.09 -17.62
C PRO A 323 4.37 -1.63 -17.26
N LEU A 324 3.15 -1.37 -16.78
CA LEU A 324 2.73 -0.05 -16.31
C LEU A 324 3.38 0.29 -14.96
N PRO A 325 3.85 1.53 -14.74
CA PRO A 325 4.44 1.94 -13.46
C PRO A 325 3.36 2.10 -12.37
N GLY A 326 3.70 1.79 -11.12
CA GLY A 326 2.89 2.16 -9.93
C GLY A 326 1.84 1.13 -9.46
N ASN A 327 1.36 0.22 -10.30
CA ASN A 327 0.39 -0.81 -9.90
C ASN A 327 1.11 -2.07 -9.41
N LYS A 328 1.63 -2.03 -8.18
CA LYS A 328 2.32 -3.16 -7.57
C LYS A 328 1.35 -3.91 -6.65
N ASP A 329 1.20 -5.21 -6.92
CA ASP A 329 0.84 -6.25 -5.95
C ASP A 329 -0.64 -6.68 -5.81
N ASP A 330 -1.58 -6.16 -6.61
CA ASP A 330 -2.99 -6.61 -6.52
C ASP A 330 -3.31 -7.96 -7.19
N PHE A 331 -2.40 -8.51 -8.00
CA PHE A 331 -2.68 -9.71 -8.80
C PHE A 331 -1.63 -10.81 -8.58
N SER A 332 -2.08 -12.06 -8.61
CA SER A 332 -1.23 -13.25 -8.66
C SER A 332 -0.72 -13.61 -10.06
N VAL A 333 -1.25 -12.96 -11.10
CA VAL A 333 -0.93 -13.23 -12.51
C VAL A 333 -0.74 -11.90 -13.21
N SER A 334 0.22 -11.83 -14.13
CA SER A 334 0.43 -10.63 -14.94
C SER A 334 -0.64 -10.49 -16.02
N ILE A 335 -1.23 -9.30 -16.14
CA ILE A 335 -2.35 -9.04 -17.06
C ILE A 335 -1.93 -7.98 -18.07
N ASN A 336 -2.00 -8.32 -19.35
CA ASN A 336 -1.86 -7.42 -20.48
C ASN A 336 -3.23 -7.12 -21.10
N GLY A 337 -3.38 -5.92 -21.60
CA GLY A 337 -4.57 -5.53 -22.37
C GLY A 337 -4.29 -4.32 -23.25
N CYS A 338 -5.09 -4.17 -24.30
CA CYS A 338 -5.16 -2.91 -25.05
C CYS A 338 -5.89 -1.83 -24.24
N PHE A 339 -5.39 -1.54 -23.03
CA PHE A 339 -6.01 -0.61 -22.10
C PHE A 339 -5.95 0.83 -22.58
N ALA A 340 -6.97 1.61 -22.24
CA ALA A 340 -6.91 3.06 -22.33
C ALA A 340 -6.13 3.60 -21.12
N VAL A 341 -5.00 4.25 -21.39
CA VAL A 341 -4.12 4.82 -20.36
C VAL A 341 -4.10 6.34 -20.42
N SER A 342 -3.73 6.97 -19.30
CA SER A 342 -3.50 8.40 -19.18
C SER A 342 -2.44 8.89 -20.18
N LYS A 343 -2.41 10.20 -20.44
CA LYS A 343 -1.44 10.82 -21.39
C LYS A 343 0.01 10.48 -21.09
N ASN A 344 0.37 10.42 -19.81
CA ASN A 344 1.71 10.03 -19.33
C ASN A 344 1.91 8.50 -19.23
N ARG A 345 0.94 7.70 -19.68
CA ARG A 345 0.92 6.23 -19.68
C ARG A 345 1.18 5.56 -18.33
N ARG A 346 0.90 6.27 -17.22
CA ARG A 346 1.16 5.75 -15.87
C ARG A 346 -0.03 5.06 -15.23
N HIS A 347 -1.25 5.51 -15.56
CA HIS A 347 -2.46 4.98 -14.93
C HIS A 347 -3.49 4.59 -15.99
N LEU A 348 -4.37 3.65 -15.63
CA LEU A 348 -5.55 3.36 -16.42
C LEU A 348 -6.53 4.54 -16.34
N GLU A 349 -7.25 4.79 -17.43
CA GLU A 349 -8.36 5.74 -17.40
C GLU A 349 -9.56 5.10 -16.65
N ILE A 350 -10.03 5.78 -15.61
CA ILE A 350 -11.10 5.31 -14.70
C ILE A 350 -12.30 6.28 -14.66
N SER A 351 -12.14 7.53 -15.12
CA SER A 351 -13.18 8.58 -15.01
C SER A 351 -14.51 8.12 -15.62
N MET A 352 -15.55 8.14 -14.77
CA MET A 352 -16.93 7.76 -15.06
C MET A 352 -17.89 8.84 -14.55
N ASP A 353 -17.50 10.12 -14.62
CA ASP A 353 -18.35 11.20 -14.12
C ASP A 353 -19.70 11.19 -14.85
N ASP A 354 -20.77 11.00 -14.07
CA ASP A 354 -22.14 10.92 -14.58
C ASP A 354 -22.61 12.27 -15.15
N ASP A 355 -21.96 13.36 -14.76
CA ASP A 355 -22.18 14.73 -15.26
C ASP A 355 -21.56 15.00 -16.65
N MET A 356 -20.73 14.09 -17.17
CA MET A 356 -20.13 14.24 -18.51
C MET A 356 -21.08 13.78 -19.62
N ALA A 357 -21.12 14.56 -20.71
CA ALA A 357 -22.03 14.34 -21.82
C ALA A 357 -21.83 12.94 -22.47
N PRO A 358 -22.91 12.30 -22.96
CA PRO A 358 -22.80 11.08 -23.76
C PRO A 358 -21.91 11.34 -25.00
N GLY A 359 -20.76 10.68 -25.07
CA GLY A 359 -19.80 10.82 -26.17
C GLY A 359 -18.44 11.42 -25.79
N ASP A 360 -18.24 11.84 -24.54
CA ASP A 360 -16.92 12.27 -24.08
C ASP A 360 -15.89 11.13 -24.16
N LEU A 361 -14.78 11.40 -24.86
CA LEU A 361 -13.74 10.41 -25.13
C LEU A 361 -13.14 9.82 -23.84
N LEU A 362 -13.07 10.61 -22.77
CA LEU A 362 -12.55 10.18 -21.47
C LEU A 362 -13.49 9.15 -20.80
N ARG A 363 -14.80 9.41 -20.83
CA ARG A 363 -15.83 8.47 -20.34
C ARG A 363 -15.83 7.18 -21.15
N LEU A 364 -15.62 7.26 -22.46
CA LEU A 364 -15.49 6.09 -23.33
C LEU A 364 -14.24 5.26 -23.00
N LYS A 365 -13.09 5.90 -22.75
CA LYS A 365 -11.84 5.27 -22.32
C LYS A 365 -12.01 4.53 -20.96
N GLY A 366 -12.69 5.14 -19.99
CA GLY A 366 -13.03 4.48 -18.72
C GLY A 366 -13.96 3.27 -18.90
N ALA A 367 -15.02 3.43 -19.69
CA ALA A 367 -15.95 2.34 -20.01
C ALA A 367 -15.27 1.17 -20.74
N TRP A 368 -14.28 1.46 -21.59
CA TRP A 368 -13.49 0.45 -22.31
C TRP A 368 -12.70 -0.44 -21.35
N ASN A 369 -11.96 0.16 -20.42
CA ASN A 369 -11.19 -0.60 -19.43
C ASN A 369 -12.12 -1.45 -18.55
N LYS A 370 -13.27 -0.92 -18.14
CA LYS A 370 -14.28 -1.68 -17.38
C LYS A 370 -14.79 -2.89 -18.16
N TYR A 371 -15.09 -2.73 -19.45
CA TYR A 371 -15.48 -3.84 -20.32
C TYR A 371 -14.41 -4.95 -20.38
N LEU A 372 -13.12 -4.58 -20.49
CA LEU A 372 -12.03 -5.57 -20.48
C LEU A 372 -11.99 -6.37 -19.16
N PHE A 373 -12.06 -5.70 -18.01
CA PHE A 373 -12.02 -6.36 -16.69
C PHE A 373 -13.28 -7.18 -16.36
N GLU A 374 -14.45 -6.74 -16.81
CA GLU A 374 -15.72 -7.41 -16.48
C GLU A 374 -16.06 -8.57 -17.42
N LYS A 375 -15.61 -8.52 -18.68
CA LYS A 375 -16.04 -9.48 -19.72
C LYS A 375 -14.89 -10.26 -20.34
N VAL A 376 -13.80 -9.60 -20.73
CA VAL A 376 -12.76 -10.21 -21.56
C VAL A 376 -11.69 -10.93 -20.72
N ILE A 377 -11.12 -10.25 -19.72
CA ILE A 377 -10.11 -10.81 -18.80
C ILE A 377 -10.61 -12.08 -18.09
N PRO A 378 -11.87 -12.15 -17.59
CA PRO A 378 -12.36 -13.35 -16.93
C PRO A 378 -12.35 -14.62 -17.81
N ILE A 379 -12.64 -14.46 -19.10
CA ILE A 379 -12.60 -15.57 -20.07
C ILE A 379 -11.16 -16.05 -20.28
N ALA A 380 -10.22 -15.12 -20.42
CA ALA A 380 -8.80 -15.46 -20.52
C ALA A 380 -8.30 -16.15 -19.24
N TRP A 381 -8.79 -15.74 -18.06
CA TRP A 381 -8.39 -16.34 -16.78
C TRP A 381 -8.90 -17.78 -16.63
N LYS A 382 -10.13 -18.06 -17.05
CA LYS A 382 -10.64 -19.44 -17.14
C LYS A 382 -9.69 -20.32 -17.96
N LYS A 383 -9.25 -19.83 -19.13
CA LYS A 383 -8.33 -20.55 -20.02
C LYS A 383 -6.96 -20.76 -19.39
N LEU A 384 -6.46 -19.74 -18.67
CA LEU A 384 -5.23 -19.85 -17.88
C LEU A 384 -5.34 -20.96 -16.84
N LEU A 385 -6.39 -20.96 -16.01
CA LEU A 385 -6.58 -21.98 -14.97
C LEU A 385 -6.69 -23.38 -15.57
N SER A 386 -7.44 -23.52 -16.66
CA SER A 386 -7.56 -24.79 -17.40
C SER A 386 -6.21 -25.31 -17.85
N LYS A 387 -5.39 -24.46 -18.48
CA LYS A 387 -4.09 -24.90 -19.01
C LYS A 387 -3.03 -25.05 -17.91
N ALA A 388 -3.09 -24.23 -16.87
CA ALA A 388 -2.23 -24.33 -15.72
C ALA A 388 -2.44 -25.66 -14.99
N ALA A 389 -3.68 -26.14 -14.88
CA ALA A 389 -3.98 -27.44 -14.27
C ALA A 389 -3.23 -28.61 -14.95
N GLU A 390 -2.88 -28.50 -16.24
CA GLU A 390 -2.06 -29.49 -16.95
C GLU A 390 -0.56 -29.37 -16.65
N CYS A 391 -0.11 -28.22 -16.12
CA CYS A 391 1.30 -27.87 -16.01
C CYS A 391 1.83 -27.83 -14.57
N ILE A 392 0.97 -27.58 -13.58
CA ILE A 392 1.37 -27.41 -12.17
C ILE A 392 0.70 -28.44 -11.25
N SER A 393 1.26 -28.61 -10.06
CA SER A 393 0.65 -29.45 -9.03
C SER A 393 -0.72 -28.92 -8.62
N PHE A 394 -1.69 -29.82 -8.43
CA PHE A 394 -3.01 -29.49 -7.89
C PHE A 394 -2.96 -28.79 -6.52
N LYS A 395 -1.86 -28.96 -5.76
CA LYS A 395 -1.64 -28.25 -4.48
C LYS A 395 -1.46 -26.75 -4.64
N GLN A 396 -1.07 -26.30 -5.82
CA GLN A 396 -0.63 -24.94 -6.13
C GLN A 396 -1.66 -24.13 -6.94
N ILE A 397 -2.72 -24.76 -7.47
CA ILE A 397 -3.62 -24.09 -8.42
C ILE A 397 -4.28 -22.81 -7.90
N TYR A 398 -4.63 -22.77 -6.60
CA TYR A 398 -5.29 -21.62 -5.99
C TYR A 398 -4.40 -20.38 -5.94
N THR A 399 -3.07 -20.50 -6.05
CA THR A 399 -2.18 -19.34 -6.11
C THR A 399 -2.34 -18.57 -7.42
N LEU A 400 -2.92 -19.17 -8.47
CA LEU A 400 -3.15 -18.52 -9.77
C LEU A 400 -4.56 -17.93 -9.91
N TRP A 401 -5.43 -18.10 -8.91
CA TRP A 401 -6.75 -17.47 -8.91
C TRP A 401 -6.62 -15.97 -8.60
N PRO A 402 -7.52 -15.12 -9.13
CA PRO A 402 -7.51 -13.67 -8.90
C PRO A 402 -8.06 -13.33 -7.51
N ILE A 403 -7.41 -13.81 -6.45
CA ILE A 403 -7.79 -13.56 -5.06
C ILE A 403 -7.06 -12.29 -4.59
N PRO A 404 -7.75 -11.27 -4.05
CA PRO A 404 -7.12 -10.10 -3.44
C PRO A 404 -6.18 -10.49 -2.29
N GLN A 405 -5.04 -9.81 -2.14
CA GLN A 405 -4.02 -10.15 -1.13
C GLN A 405 -4.52 -10.06 0.32
N ASP A 406 -5.57 -9.29 0.59
CA ASP A 406 -6.23 -9.15 1.88
C ASP A 406 -7.29 -10.23 2.16
N GLY A 407 -7.51 -11.18 1.25
CA GLY A 407 -8.43 -12.33 1.40
C GLY A 407 -9.92 -11.96 1.33
N PHE A 408 -10.26 -10.74 1.69
CA PHE A 408 -11.53 -10.06 1.47
C PHE A 408 -11.22 -8.74 0.79
N SER A 409 -11.87 -8.42 -0.33
CA SER A 409 -11.85 -7.05 -0.83
C SER A 409 -12.11 -6.13 0.37
N ARG A 410 -11.12 -5.35 0.80
CA ARG A 410 -11.38 -4.09 1.50
C ARG A 410 -12.56 -3.43 0.81
N ARG A 411 -13.40 -2.71 1.57
CA ARG A 411 -14.46 -1.85 1.04
C ARG A 411 -13.85 -0.72 0.17
N LEU A 412 -13.19 -1.10 -0.91
CA LEU A 412 -12.80 -0.26 -2.02
C LEU A 412 -14.11 0.05 -2.72
N ASP A 413 -14.38 1.33 -2.89
CA ASP A 413 -15.55 1.79 -3.64
C ASP A 413 -15.57 1.08 -5.01
N GLU A 414 -16.61 0.29 -5.27
CA GLU A 414 -16.81 -0.45 -6.53
C GLU A 414 -16.76 0.48 -7.76
N LYS A 415 -16.99 1.79 -7.57
CA LYS A 415 -16.87 2.79 -8.63
C LYS A 415 -15.42 3.17 -8.96
N SER A 416 -14.47 2.94 -8.05
CA SER A 416 -13.08 3.41 -8.16
C SER A 416 -12.06 2.34 -8.58
N CYS A 417 -12.41 1.05 -8.46
CA CYS A 417 -11.51 -0.07 -8.74
C CYS A 417 -12.06 -0.98 -9.85
N LEU A 418 -11.40 -1.01 -11.00
CA LEU A 418 -11.83 -1.76 -12.19
C LEU A 418 -11.89 -3.29 -11.99
N TRP A 419 -11.10 -3.83 -11.05
CA TRP A 419 -10.99 -5.28 -10.80
C TRP A 419 -11.69 -5.75 -9.51
N ALA A 420 -12.50 -4.91 -8.85
CA ALA A 420 -13.21 -5.28 -7.63
C ALA A 420 -14.07 -6.55 -7.79
N ASN A 421 -14.67 -6.75 -8.96
CA ASN A 421 -15.51 -7.90 -9.29
C ASN A 421 -14.80 -9.01 -10.08
N LEU A 422 -13.48 -8.91 -10.28
CA LEU A 422 -12.73 -9.85 -11.13
C LEU A 422 -12.88 -11.31 -10.69
N LEU A 423 -12.74 -11.60 -9.39
CA LEU A 423 -12.91 -12.96 -8.86
C LEU A 423 -14.31 -13.52 -9.12
N GLN A 424 -15.35 -12.72 -8.88
CA GLN A 424 -16.73 -13.13 -9.14
C GLN A 424 -16.95 -13.44 -10.63
N ASN A 425 -16.43 -12.57 -11.50
CA ASN A 425 -16.55 -12.74 -12.93
C ASN A 425 -15.80 -13.99 -13.41
N VAL A 426 -14.61 -14.27 -12.87
CA VAL A 426 -13.86 -15.50 -13.18
C VAL A 426 -14.61 -16.75 -12.72
N VAL A 427 -15.14 -16.77 -11.49
CA VAL A 427 -15.98 -17.87 -10.98
C VAL A 427 -17.16 -18.13 -11.92
N ASN A 428 -17.81 -17.08 -12.41
CA ASN A 428 -18.93 -17.18 -13.34
C ASN A 428 -18.52 -17.67 -14.75
N GLN A 429 -17.25 -17.57 -15.15
CA GLN A 429 -16.74 -18.13 -16.40
C GLN A 429 -16.37 -19.61 -16.30
N ILE A 430 -16.11 -20.14 -15.10
CA ILE A 430 -15.81 -21.56 -14.90
C ILE A 430 -16.97 -22.41 -15.42
N ASP A 431 -16.64 -23.48 -16.13
CA ASP A 431 -17.60 -24.51 -16.54
C ASP A 431 -17.75 -25.50 -15.37
N PRO A 432 -18.97 -25.91 -14.99
CA PRO A 432 -19.19 -26.89 -13.94
C PRO A 432 -18.38 -28.19 -14.07
N ASN A 433 -18.02 -28.60 -15.29
CA ASN A 433 -17.23 -29.81 -15.58
C ASN A 433 -15.72 -29.53 -15.74
N LEU A 434 -15.25 -28.30 -15.52
CA LEU A 434 -13.85 -27.95 -15.64
C LEU A 434 -13.05 -28.38 -14.40
N TYR A 435 -12.03 -29.21 -14.60
CA TYR A 435 -11.16 -29.74 -13.54
C TYR A 435 -10.08 -28.73 -13.11
N VAL A 436 -10.46 -27.75 -12.28
CA VAL A 436 -9.56 -26.67 -11.80
C VAL A 436 -9.55 -26.49 -10.28
N PHE A 437 -10.30 -27.32 -9.55
CA PHE A 437 -10.30 -27.31 -8.08
C PHE A 437 -9.39 -28.39 -7.53
N ARG A 438 -8.72 -28.10 -6.41
CA ARG A 438 -7.82 -29.03 -5.75
C ARG A 438 -8.61 -30.16 -5.07
N GLY A 439 -8.39 -31.40 -5.50
CA GLY A 439 -8.75 -32.61 -4.76
C GLY A 439 -7.56 -33.22 -4.01
N HIS A 440 -7.69 -34.47 -3.58
CA HIS A 440 -6.63 -35.21 -2.88
C HIS A 440 -5.41 -35.50 -3.76
N SER A 441 -5.64 -36.17 -4.88
CA SER A 441 -4.62 -36.70 -5.80
C SER A 441 -4.82 -36.21 -7.24
N LYS A 442 -5.94 -35.54 -7.51
CA LYS A 442 -6.35 -35.05 -8.82
C LYS A 442 -7.11 -33.73 -8.71
N TYR A 443 -7.26 -33.06 -9.84
CA TYR A 443 -8.19 -31.95 -9.95
C TYR A 443 -9.64 -32.45 -9.92
N LEU A 444 -10.53 -31.62 -9.40
CA LEU A 444 -11.98 -31.83 -9.37
C LEU A 444 -12.70 -30.72 -10.13
N SER A 445 -13.86 -31.05 -10.67
CA SER A 445 -14.82 -30.10 -11.22
C SER A 445 -15.85 -29.70 -10.15
N ILE A 446 -16.67 -28.67 -10.42
CA ILE A 446 -17.77 -28.27 -9.51
C ILE A 446 -18.78 -29.40 -9.37
N ASN A 447 -19.07 -30.12 -10.46
CA ASN A 447 -20.03 -31.22 -10.47
C ASN A 447 -19.52 -32.46 -9.71
N ASP A 448 -18.21 -32.71 -9.73
CA ASP A 448 -17.63 -33.89 -9.10
C ASP A 448 -17.32 -33.67 -7.62
N GLY A 449 -16.98 -32.44 -7.22
CA GLY A 449 -16.47 -32.13 -5.90
C GLY A 449 -17.53 -31.72 -4.87
N TYR A 450 -17.23 -31.98 -3.61
CA TYR A 450 -18.02 -31.55 -2.46
C TYR A 450 -17.32 -30.39 -1.71
N LEU A 451 -18.10 -29.44 -1.22
CA LEU A 451 -17.69 -28.44 -0.23
C LEU A 451 -17.80 -29.02 1.18
N THR A 452 -17.07 -28.41 2.11
CA THR A 452 -17.09 -28.79 3.52
C THR A 452 -18.36 -28.32 4.24
N ASP A 453 -18.76 -29.05 5.27
CA ASP A 453 -19.88 -28.68 6.12
C ASP A 453 -19.49 -27.56 7.09
N LYS A 454 -20.01 -26.35 6.83
CA LYS A 454 -19.74 -25.16 7.63
C LYS A 454 -20.27 -25.26 9.07
N LYS A 455 -21.24 -26.15 9.33
CA LYS A 455 -21.76 -26.37 10.69
C LYS A 455 -20.79 -27.14 11.57
N PHE A 456 -19.87 -27.88 10.96
CA PHE A 456 -18.87 -28.65 11.69
C PHE A 456 -17.61 -27.81 11.91
N GLY A 457 -17.32 -27.44 13.16
CA GLY A 457 -16.22 -26.54 13.51
C GLY A 457 -14.78 -27.02 13.17
N LYS A 458 -14.62 -28.23 12.61
CA LYS A 458 -13.34 -28.81 12.18
C LYS A 458 -13.29 -29.07 10.65
N SER A 459 -13.93 -28.22 9.86
CA SER A 459 -14.16 -28.40 8.41
C SER A 459 -12.89 -28.64 7.59
N THR A 460 -11.80 -27.91 7.85
CA THR A 460 -10.52 -28.04 7.12
C THR A 460 -9.90 -29.41 7.33
N ILE A 461 -9.80 -29.86 8.59
CA ILE A 461 -9.25 -31.17 8.94
C ILE A 461 -10.14 -32.29 8.39
N LEU A 462 -11.46 -32.13 8.47
CA LEU A 462 -12.41 -33.08 7.86
C LEU A 462 -12.15 -33.21 6.34
N SER A 463 -11.88 -32.11 5.64
CA SER A 463 -11.57 -32.18 4.20
C SER A 463 -10.30 -32.97 3.89
N GLU A 464 -9.28 -32.86 4.73
CA GLU A 464 -8.04 -33.62 4.57
C GLU A 464 -8.24 -35.11 4.89
N ILE A 465 -9.02 -35.44 5.91
CA ILE A 465 -9.39 -36.82 6.25
C ILE A 465 -10.19 -37.46 5.10
N MET A 466 -11.24 -36.78 4.63
CA MET A 466 -12.06 -37.27 3.53
C MET A 466 -11.25 -37.41 2.24
N ALA A 467 -10.30 -36.51 2.00
CA ALA A 467 -9.35 -36.61 0.90
C ALA A 467 -8.46 -37.86 1.01
N LYS A 468 -7.94 -38.21 2.21
CA LYS A 468 -7.19 -39.46 2.43
C LYS A 468 -8.02 -40.70 2.16
N LEU A 469 -9.32 -40.65 2.41
CA LEU A 469 -10.28 -41.69 2.05
C LEU A 469 -10.65 -41.69 0.54
N GLU A 470 -9.97 -40.85 -0.26
CA GLU A 470 -10.22 -40.55 -1.67
C GLU A 470 -11.66 -40.09 -1.99
N PHE A 471 -12.37 -39.57 -1.00
CA PHE A 471 -13.67 -38.95 -1.24
C PHE A 471 -13.46 -37.67 -2.08
N PRO A 472 -14.33 -37.39 -3.08
CA PRO A 472 -14.16 -36.26 -3.99
C PRO A 472 -14.52 -34.93 -3.32
N ILE A 473 -13.71 -34.48 -2.36
CA ILE A 473 -13.89 -33.20 -1.67
C ILE A 473 -12.87 -32.16 -2.15
N PHE A 474 -13.28 -30.88 -2.17
CA PHE A 474 -12.35 -29.78 -2.39
C PHE A 474 -11.45 -29.60 -1.17
N VAL A 475 -10.15 -29.75 -1.36
CA VAL A 475 -9.14 -29.64 -0.29
C VAL A 475 -8.59 -28.22 -0.26
N ASN A 476 -8.59 -27.59 0.92
CA ASN A 476 -8.01 -26.27 1.16
C ASN A 476 -8.46 -25.20 0.13
N ILE A 477 -9.73 -25.26 -0.25
CA ILE A 477 -10.34 -24.22 -1.12
C ILE A 477 -10.42 -22.90 -0.33
N PRO A 478 -9.88 -21.79 -0.87
CA PRO A 478 -9.99 -20.49 -0.22
C PRO A 478 -11.43 -20.06 0.03
N GLU A 479 -11.71 -19.52 1.22
CA GLU A 479 -13.05 -19.06 1.60
C GLU A 479 -13.60 -17.99 0.65
N SER A 480 -12.72 -17.14 0.09
CA SER A 480 -13.08 -16.16 -0.93
C SER A 480 -13.68 -16.78 -2.19
N ILE A 481 -13.18 -17.94 -2.63
CA ILE A 481 -13.76 -18.68 -3.76
C ILE A 481 -15.10 -19.30 -3.35
N VAL A 482 -15.17 -19.94 -2.17
CA VAL A 482 -16.41 -20.55 -1.66
C VAL A 482 -17.52 -19.51 -1.55
N TYR A 483 -17.23 -18.35 -0.96
CA TYR A 483 -18.16 -17.23 -0.85
C TYR A 483 -18.69 -16.80 -2.22
N LYS A 484 -17.82 -16.64 -3.22
CA LYS A 484 -18.22 -16.24 -4.58
C LYS A 484 -18.99 -17.32 -5.33
N LEU A 485 -18.78 -18.60 -5.00
CA LEU A 485 -19.59 -19.71 -5.50
C LEU A 485 -21.02 -19.71 -4.91
N GLU A 486 -21.15 -19.35 -3.63
CA GLU A 486 -22.42 -19.35 -2.87
C GLU A 486 -23.30 -18.10 -3.06
N GLN A 487 -22.71 -17.03 -3.61
CA GLN A 487 -23.42 -15.79 -3.89
C GLN A 487 -24.61 -15.97 -4.83
N ASN A 488 -25.66 -15.18 -4.66
CA ASN A 488 -26.87 -15.27 -5.51
C ASN A 488 -26.60 -14.98 -6.99
N ILE A 489 -25.59 -14.15 -7.27
CA ILE A 489 -25.13 -13.82 -8.63
C ILE A 489 -24.29 -14.93 -9.27
N SER A 490 -23.95 -15.98 -8.52
CA SER A 490 -23.21 -17.14 -9.03
C SER A 490 -24.15 -18.10 -9.74
N LYS A 491 -23.82 -18.46 -10.99
CA LYS A 491 -24.56 -19.49 -11.74
C LYS A 491 -24.38 -20.90 -11.17
N HIS A 492 -23.40 -21.09 -10.28
CA HIS A 492 -23.04 -22.40 -9.72
C HIS A 492 -23.75 -22.71 -8.41
N LYS A 493 -24.39 -21.73 -7.77
CA LYS A 493 -24.97 -21.88 -6.42
C LYS A 493 -25.89 -23.09 -6.27
N THR A 494 -26.72 -23.36 -7.26
CA THR A 494 -27.73 -24.43 -7.23
C THR A 494 -27.14 -25.84 -7.43
N ILE A 495 -25.92 -25.95 -7.95
CA ILE A 495 -25.25 -27.23 -8.22
C ILE A 495 -24.18 -27.57 -7.17
N LEU A 496 -23.92 -26.67 -6.21
CA LEU A 496 -22.96 -26.91 -5.13
C LEU A 496 -23.42 -28.07 -4.25
N LYS A 497 -22.51 -29.02 -4.03
CA LYS A 497 -22.71 -30.14 -3.12
C LYS A 497 -21.94 -29.89 -1.84
N TYR A 498 -22.54 -30.24 -0.71
CA TYR A 498 -21.91 -30.18 0.60
C TYR A 498 -21.82 -31.60 1.15
N ILE A 499 -20.70 -31.91 1.79
CA ILE A 499 -20.60 -33.13 2.58
C ILE A 499 -21.61 -33.07 3.74
N SER A 500 -22.21 -34.22 4.07
CA SER A 500 -23.10 -34.37 5.22
C SER A 500 -22.70 -35.62 6.01
N PRO A 501 -23.08 -35.72 7.30
CA PRO A 501 -22.85 -36.92 8.09
C PRO A 501 -23.39 -38.19 7.41
N GLU A 502 -24.58 -38.12 6.82
CA GLU A 502 -25.23 -39.25 6.13
C GLU A 502 -24.45 -39.69 4.89
N ILE A 503 -23.92 -38.75 4.11
CA ILE A 503 -23.10 -39.06 2.93
C ILE A 503 -21.81 -39.77 3.35
N VAL A 504 -21.16 -39.28 4.41
CA VAL A 504 -19.92 -39.86 4.95
C VAL A 504 -20.16 -41.27 5.46
N CYS A 505 -21.23 -41.46 6.24
CA CYS A 505 -21.59 -42.76 6.81
C CYS A 505 -21.93 -43.80 5.73
N LYS A 506 -22.50 -43.39 4.59
CA LYS A 506 -22.74 -44.28 3.44
C LYS A 506 -21.47 -44.59 2.64
N TYR A 507 -20.51 -43.67 2.61
CA TYR A 507 -19.28 -43.84 1.81
C TYR A 507 -18.25 -44.75 2.48
N ILE A 508 -18.14 -44.69 3.82
CA ILE A 508 -17.12 -45.42 4.59
C ILE A 508 -17.18 -46.95 4.42
N PRO A 509 -18.36 -47.62 4.51
CA PRO A 509 -18.43 -49.08 4.40
C PRO A 509 -17.85 -49.62 3.09
N ASP A 510 -18.11 -48.93 1.98
CA ASP A 510 -17.58 -49.29 0.66
C ASP A 510 -16.06 -49.05 0.52
N ASN A 511 -15.45 -48.33 1.47
CA ASN A 511 -14.05 -47.90 1.44
C ASN A 511 -13.29 -48.28 2.73
N ILE A 512 -13.75 -49.31 3.44
CA ILE A 512 -13.30 -49.65 4.80
C ILE A 512 -11.78 -49.88 4.91
N ASN A 513 -11.16 -50.43 3.85
CA ASN A 513 -9.73 -50.71 3.81
C ASN A 513 -8.87 -49.45 3.99
N ARG A 514 -9.37 -48.29 3.56
CA ARG A 514 -8.69 -46.99 3.64
C ARG A 514 -8.76 -46.34 5.02
N LEU A 515 -9.65 -46.82 5.90
CA LEU A 515 -9.66 -46.34 7.28
C LEU A 515 -8.39 -46.74 8.04
N ASN A 516 -7.67 -47.77 7.60
CA ASN A 516 -6.41 -48.16 8.24
C ASN A 516 -5.30 -47.12 8.03
N ASP A 517 -5.40 -46.30 6.99
CA ASP A 517 -4.44 -45.23 6.71
C ASP A 517 -4.65 -43.99 7.60
N LEU A 518 -5.78 -43.92 8.30
CA LEU A 518 -6.10 -42.85 9.25
C LEU A 518 -5.52 -43.15 10.63
N ASN A 519 -4.90 -42.14 11.24
CA ASN A 519 -4.46 -42.24 12.63
C ASN A 519 -5.67 -42.19 13.59
N ARG A 520 -5.43 -42.51 14.87
CA ARG A 520 -6.49 -42.54 15.90
C ARG A 520 -7.23 -41.20 16.03
N GLN A 521 -6.54 -40.06 15.99
CA GLN A 521 -7.18 -38.74 16.10
C GLN A 521 -8.07 -38.43 14.89
N GLU A 522 -7.64 -38.81 13.69
CA GLU A 522 -8.43 -38.65 12.46
C GLU A 522 -9.72 -39.50 12.50
N LYS A 523 -9.63 -40.74 12.98
CA LYS A 523 -10.80 -41.60 13.20
C LYS A 523 -11.78 -41.01 14.21
N LEU A 524 -11.29 -40.38 15.28
CA LEU A 524 -12.13 -39.71 16.27
C LEU A 524 -12.83 -38.46 15.72
N ILE A 525 -12.17 -37.67 14.86
CA ILE A 525 -12.81 -36.53 14.18
C ILE A 525 -13.89 -37.03 13.20
N LEU A 526 -13.60 -38.11 12.47
CA LEU A 526 -14.56 -38.74 11.56
C LEU A 526 -15.77 -39.30 12.32
N LEU A 527 -15.54 -39.91 13.50
CA LEU A 527 -16.58 -40.34 14.42
C LEU A 527 -17.42 -39.16 14.92
N GLU A 528 -16.79 -38.07 15.37
CA GLU A 528 -17.50 -36.88 15.84
C GLU A 528 -18.45 -36.34 14.78
N TYR A 529 -18.03 -36.34 13.51
CA TYR A 529 -18.86 -35.94 12.40
C TYR A 529 -19.96 -36.97 12.08
N ALA A 530 -19.63 -38.27 12.07
CA ALA A 530 -20.60 -39.34 11.83
C ALA A 530 -21.72 -39.37 12.89
N LEU A 531 -21.42 -39.07 14.15
CA LEU A 531 -22.42 -38.99 15.23
C LEU A 531 -23.39 -37.79 15.10
N MET A 532 -23.24 -36.93 14.10
CA MET A 532 -24.20 -35.86 13.80
C MET A 532 -25.35 -36.32 12.89
N VAL A 533 -25.43 -37.61 12.54
CA VAL A 533 -26.54 -38.15 11.73
C VAL A 533 -27.89 -38.02 12.44
N ASN A 534 -28.93 -37.77 11.65
CA ASN A 534 -30.31 -37.76 12.15
C ASN A 534 -30.90 -39.17 12.27
N ASP A 535 -30.45 -40.10 11.42
CA ASP A 535 -30.88 -41.49 11.40
C ASP A 535 -29.71 -42.43 11.72
N ILE A 536 -29.86 -43.16 12.82
CA ILE A 536 -28.86 -44.02 13.45
C ILE A 536 -28.55 -45.24 12.61
N SER A 537 -29.47 -45.65 11.75
CA SER A 537 -29.24 -46.77 10.86
C SER A 537 -28.05 -46.54 9.92
N ASN A 538 -27.72 -45.27 9.64
CA ASN A 538 -26.52 -44.91 8.87
C ASN A 538 -25.20 -45.23 9.59
N LEU A 539 -25.20 -45.34 10.93
CA LEU A 539 -23.99 -45.72 11.67
C LEU A 539 -23.68 -47.21 11.57
N TYR A 540 -24.68 -48.06 11.29
CA TYR A 540 -24.49 -49.51 11.27
C TYR A 540 -23.44 -49.93 10.23
N GLY A 541 -22.51 -50.78 10.64
CA GLY A 541 -21.41 -51.25 9.80
C GLY A 541 -20.16 -50.34 9.81
N LEU A 542 -20.18 -49.19 10.50
CA LEU A 542 -19.00 -48.32 10.60
C LEU A 542 -18.02 -48.81 11.68
N PRO A 543 -16.74 -49.10 11.35
CA PRO A 543 -15.72 -49.52 12.33
C PRO A 543 -15.07 -48.32 13.02
N LEU A 544 -15.89 -47.46 13.63
CA LEU A 544 -15.48 -46.20 14.23
C LEU A 544 -15.79 -46.10 15.73
N LEU A 545 -16.30 -47.14 16.38
CA LEU A 545 -16.58 -47.14 17.81
C LEU A 545 -15.28 -47.43 18.60
N PRO A 546 -14.71 -46.49 19.37
CA PRO A 546 -13.47 -46.71 20.11
C PRO A 546 -13.71 -47.51 21.40
N VAL A 547 -12.85 -48.49 21.68
CA VAL A 547 -12.91 -49.34 22.88
C VAL A 547 -11.65 -49.22 23.73
N GLY A 548 -11.74 -49.54 25.03
CA GLY A 548 -10.74 -49.25 26.06
C GLY A 548 -9.35 -49.84 25.83
N ASN A 549 -9.22 -50.87 24.98
CA ASN A 549 -7.92 -51.40 24.54
C ASN A 549 -7.28 -50.59 23.39
N GLN A 550 -7.79 -49.38 23.13
CA GLN A 550 -7.36 -48.46 22.07
C GLN A 550 -7.61 -48.93 20.63
N THR A 551 -8.44 -49.96 20.43
CA THR A 551 -8.88 -50.39 19.09
C THR A 551 -10.24 -49.80 18.72
N PHE A 552 -10.67 -50.01 17.47
CA PHE A 552 -11.98 -49.59 16.98
C PHE A 552 -12.81 -50.81 16.59
N VAL A 553 -14.07 -50.82 17.00
CA VAL A 553 -15.06 -51.85 16.68
C VAL A 553 -16.21 -51.27 15.85
N THR A 554 -17.10 -52.15 15.38
CA THR A 554 -18.16 -51.79 14.44
C THR A 554 -19.46 -51.45 15.16
N PHE A 555 -20.08 -50.33 14.77
CA PHE A 555 -21.45 -50.00 15.17
C PHE A 555 -22.43 -51.01 14.58
N GLY A 556 -23.37 -51.49 15.39
CA GLY A 556 -24.34 -52.50 15.00
C GLY A 556 -25.72 -52.22 15.58
N SER A 557 -26.70 -52.98 15.11
CA SER A 557 -28.05 -52.99 15.71
C SER A 557 -28.02 -53.60 17.12
N GLN A 558 -29.09 -53.44 17.89
CA GLN A 558 -29.24 -54.06 19.22
C GLN A 558 -29.03 -55.59 19.26
N ASN A 559 -29.12 -56.27 18.11
CA ASN A 559 -28.92 -57.72 17.97
C ASN A 559 -27.44 -58.12 17.79
N CYS A 560 -26.53 -57.15 17.70
CA CYS A 560 -25.08 -57.37 17.57
C CYS A 560 -24.40 -57.42 18.95
N SER A 561 -23.10 -57.77 18.98
CA SER A 561 -22.27 -57.73 20.20
C SER A 561 -22.36 -56.37 20.87
N LYS A 562 -22.71 -56.38 22.16
CA LYS A 562 -22.93 -55.18 22.97
C LYS A 562 -21.63 -54.62 23.52
N PHE A 563 -21.49 -53.30 23.45
CA PHE A 563 -20.41 -52.54 24.04
C PHE A 563 -20.96 -51.64 25.15
N TYR A 564 -20.21 -51.46 26.22
CA TYR A 564 -20.70 -50.77 27.41
C TYR A 564 -19.96 -49.45 27.64
N ILE A 565 -20.70 -48.41 27.97
CA ILE A 565 -20.15 -47.15 28.45
C ILE A 565 -20.18 -47.21 29.97
N SER A 566 -19.00 -47.27 30.59
CA SER A 566 -18.82 -47.25 32.03
C SER A 566 -18.64 -45.81 32.54
N SER A 567 -18.96 -45.55 33.80
CA SER A 567 -18.56 -44.33 34.49
C SER A 567 -17.04 -44.31 34.74
N LYS A 568 -16.46 -43.14 35.03
CA LYS A 568 -15.03 -43.00 35.40
C LYS A 568 -14.67 -43.90 36.61
N ASN A 569 -15.62 -44.12 37.53
CA ASN A 569 -15.43 -44.94 38.73
C ASN A 569 -15.56 -46.45 38.46
N GLU A 570 -16.35 -46.84 37.47
CA GLU A 570 -16.49 -48.24 37.04
C GLU A 570 -15.29 -48.68 36.20
N HIS A 571 -14.72 -47.78 35.39
CA HIS A 571 -13.58 -48.11 34.51
C HIS A 571 -12.31 -48.52 35.28
N THR A 572 -12.11 -48.03 36.50
CA THR A 572 -10.97 -48.41 37.35
C THR A 572 -11.12 -49.81 37.97
N LEU A 573 -12.33 -50.38 37.94
CA LEU A 573 -12.67 -51.69 38.49
C LEU A 573 -12.74 -52.79 37.41
N ILE A 574 -12.60 -52.44 36.13
CA ILE A 574 -12.68 -53.36 35.00
C ILE A 574 -11.29 -53.92 34.71
N ASN A 575 -11.17 -55.25 34.73
CA ASN A 575 -9.93 -55.97 34.44
C ASN A 575 -9.49 -55.78 32.97
N ASP A 576 -8.18 -55.79 32.70
CA ASP A 576 -7.61 -55.49 31.37
C ASP A 576 -8.19 -56.38 30.24
N ASP A 577 -8.56 -57.62 30.57
CA ASP A 577 -9.18 -58.60 29.66
C ASP A 577 -10.55 -58.16 29.10
N HIS A 578 -11.21 -57.20 29.76
CA HIS A 578 -12.55 -56.71 29.38
C HIS A 578 -12.52 -55.34 28.65
N LEU A 579 -11.35 -54.73 28.47
CA LEU A 579 -11.22 -53.43 27.80
C LEU A 579 -11.67 -53.46 26.33
N GLY A 580 -11.72 -54.62 25.69
CA GLY A 580 -12.22 -54.79 24.32
C GLY A 580 -13.74 -54.69 24.16
N VAL A 581 -14.52 -54.69 25.25
CA VAL A 581 -15.99 -54.55 25.25
C VAL A 581 -16.49 -53.27 25.91
N ILE A 582 -15.58 -52.45 26.45
CA ILE A 582 -15.88 -51.16 27.08
C ILE A 582 -15.51 -50.03 26.10
N VAL A 583 -16.36 -49.01 25.97
CA VAL A 583 -16.08 -47.81 25.17
C VAL A 583 -14.95 -47.02 25.82
N ASP A 584 -13.98 -46.58 25.01
CA ASP A 584 -12.82 -45.82 25.48
C ASP A 584 -13.23 -44.47 26.09
N ILE A 585 -13.05 -44.30 27.40
CA ILE A 585 -13.40 -43.05 28.11
C ILE A 585 -12.38 -41.92 27.90
N THR A 586 -11.23 -42.20 27.28
CA THR A 586 -10.15 -41.24 27.04
C THR A 586 -10.34 -40.41 25.76
N ILE A 587 -11.42 -40.67 24.99
CA ILE A 587 -11.72 -40.01 23.70
C ILE A 587 -12.18 -38.55 23.81
N GLY A 588 -12.28 -38.03 25.04
CA GLY A 588 -12.73 -36.67 25.35
C GLY A 588 -14.22 -36.58 25.68
N GLU A 589 -14.56 -35.68 26.61
CA GLU A 589 -15.90 -35.60 27.22
C GLU A 589 -17.02 -35.28 26.22
N LYS A 590 -16.72 -34.50 25.17
CA LYS A 590 -17.70 -34.19 24.11
C LYS A 590 -18.11 -35.43 23.32
N LEU A 591 -17.14 -36.23 22.86
CA LEU A 591 -17.41 -37.46 22.10
C LEU A 591 -18.07 -38.53 22.99
N LEU A 592 -17.61 -38.65 24.23
CA LEU A 592 -18.20 -39.57 25.20
C LEU A 592 -19.65 -39.20 25.53
N SER A 593 -19.95 -37.92 25.75
CA SER A 593 -21.33 -37.45 25.98
C SER A 593 -22.24 -37.63 24.76
N MET A 594 -21.72 -37.46 23.54
CA MET A 594 -22.45 -37.80 22.31
C MET A 594 -22.81 -39.29 22.31
N LEU A 595 -21.85 -40.20 22.52
CA LEU A 595 -22.10 -41.64 22.58
C LEU A 595 -23.06 -42.03 23.71
N GLN A 596 -22.96 -41.41 24.89
CA GLN A 596 -23.90 -41.60 26.00
C GLN A 596 -25.31 -41.17 25.64
N ASN A 597 -25.48 -40.04 24.94
CA ASN A 597 -26.78 -39.59 24.46
C ASN A 597 -27.36 -40.57 23.44
N PHE A 598 -26.53 -41.14 22.55
CA PHE A 598 -26.99 -42.20 21.64
C PHE A 598 -27.42 -43.45 22.41
N ALA A 599 -26.66 -43.89 23.41
CA ALA A 599 -27.00 -45.04 24.24
C ALA A 599 -28.27 -44.83 25.09
N LYS A 600 -28.54 -43.61 25.56
CA LYS A 600 -29.74 -43.26 26.35
C LYS A 600 -30.99 -43.11 25.50
N ASN A 601 -30.87 -42.43 24.36
CA ASN A 601 -32.04 -41.99 23.59
C ASN A 601 -32.48 -43.02 22.54
N ASN A 602 -31.64 -44.00 22.20
CA ASN A 602 -31.89 -44.88 21.07
C ASN A 602 -31.64 -46.35 21.38
N ALA A 603 -32.72 -47.08 21.65
CA ALA A 603 -32.69 -48.51 22.02
C ALA A 603 -32.15 -49.45 20.93
N ASN A 604 -31.95 -48.97 19.69
CA ASN A 604 -31.65 -49.81 18.52
C ASN A 604 -30.16 -49.93 18.17
N ILE A 605 -29.22 -49.41 18.97
CA ILE A 605 -27.77 -49.50 18.71
C ILE A 605 -27.08 -50.44 19.71
N ASN A 606 -25.95 -51.05 19.33
CA ASN A 606 -25.23 -52.03 20.15
C ASN A 606 -24.38 -51.43 21.31
N ILE A 607 -24.79 -50.28 21.86
CA ILE A 607 -24.10 -49.58 22.95
C ILE A 607 -25.05 -49.39 24.13
N GLN A 608 -24.63 -49.73 25.35
CA GLN A 608 -25.44 -49.61 26.57
C GLN A 608 -24.67 -48.96 27.72
N ILE A 609 -25.39 -48.32 28.65
CA ILE A 609 -24.80 -47.81 29.90
C ILE A 609 -24.80 -48.95 30.92
N LEU A 610 -23.68 -49.13 31.63
CA LEU A 610 -23.57 -50.10 32.73
C LEU A 610 -24.51 -49.65 33.89
N SER A 611 -25.41 -50.52 34.38
CA SER A 611 -26.36 -50.18 35.46
C SER A 611 -26.09 -50.99 36.74
N GLU A 612 -26.19 -50.35 37.90
CA GLU A 612 -25.77 -50.79 39.25
C GLU A 612 -26.45 -52.05 39.86
N VAL A 613 -27.31 -52.79 39.15
CA VAL A 613 -28.08 -53.89 39.76
C VAL A 613 -27.42 -55.25 39.51
N GLN A 614 -26.52 -55.67 40.42
CA GLN A 614 -26.28 -57.08 40.77
C GLN A 614 -25.26 -57.23 41.93
N MET A 615 -25.71 -57.20 43.19
CA MET A 615 -25.10 -57.91 44.35
C MET A 615 -26.13 -58.03 45.50
N PRO A 616 -26.28 -59.20 46.18
CA PRO A 616 -27.32 -59.44 47.20
C PRO A 616 -26.88 -59.22 48.66
N ASP A 617 -27.90 -59.07 49.51
CA ASP A 617 -27.97 -58.69 50.94
C ASP A 617 -27.07 -59.43 51.94
N LYS A 618 -26.66 -58.70 53.01
CA LYS A 618 -26.90 -59.03 54.45
C LYS A 618 -26.14 -58.07 55.39
N ILE A 619 -26.81 -57.61 56.46
CA ILE A 619 -26.53 -57.85 57.90
C ILE A 619 -27.23 -56.78 58.76
N GLU A 620 -27.86 -57.25 59.84
CA GLU A 620 -28.68 -56.56 60.85
C GLU A 620 -27.88 -55.86 61.97
N ASN A 621 -28.53 -54.86 62.59
CA ASN A 621 -28.50 -54.36 64.00
C ASN A 621 -27.26 -54.56 64.91
N HIS A 622 -26.79 -53.47 65.55
CA HIS A 622 -27.05 -53.14 66.98
C HIS A 622 -26.20 -51.95 67.51
N SER A 623 -26.86 -51.07 68.29
CA SER A 623 -26.39 -50.16 69.37
C SER A 623 -25.01 -49.46 69.29
N PHE A 624 -25.09 -48.13 69.38
CA PHE A 624 -24.01 -47.12 69.35
C PHE A 624 -22.91 -47.33 70.42
N PRO A 625 -21.64 -47.44 70.02
CA PRO A 625 -20.52 -47.53 70.94
C PRO A 625 -19.68 -46.22 70.98
N SER A 626 -19.05 -45.96 72.12
CA SER A 626 -18.21 -44.79 72.43
C SER A 626 -16.84 -44.79 71.72
N ASN A 627 -16.70 -45.61 70.69
CA ASN A 627 -15.53 -45.79 69.82
C ASN A 627 -15.66 -45.01 68.49
N ILE A 628 -16.81 -44.37 68.20
CA ILE A 628 -17.08 -43.69 66.92
C ILE A 628 -16.25 -42.40 66.70
N THR A 629 -15.61 -41.86 67.74
CA THR A 629 -14.74 -40.68 67.67
C THR A 629 -13.26 -41.00 67.45
N GLN A 630 -12.87 -42.28 67.38
CA GLN A 630 -11.50 -42.69 67.08
C GLN A 630 -11.30 -43.00 65.59
N THR A 631 -10.14 -42.63 65.07
CA THR A 631 -9.68 -42.60 63.66
C THR A 631 -9.57 -43.96 62.96
N ILE A 632 -10.41 -44.95 63.30
CA ILE A 632 -10.23 -46.37 62.95
C ILE A 632 -11.15 -46.83 61.80
N PHE A 633 -12.18 -46.07 61.42
CA PHE A 633 -13.04 -46.47 60.29
C PHE A 633 -12.32 -46.33 58.95
N SER A 634 -12.32 -47.42 58.17
CA SER A 634 -11.95 -47.37 56.75
C SER A 634 -12.91 -46.50 55.95
N ASP A 635 -12.47 -46.01 54.79
CA ASP A 635 -13.29 -45.14 53.93
C ASP A 635 -14.58 -45.82 53.46
N SER A 636 -14.58 -47.14 53.29
CA SER A 636 -15.79 -47.92 53.01
C SER A 636 -16.78 -47.86 54.17
N GLN A 637 -16.30 -48.08 55.39
CA GLN A 637 -17.15 -48.06 56.59
C GLN A 637 -17.74 -46.68 56.87
N LYS A 638 -17.00 -45.60 56.57
CA LYS A 638 -17.52 -44.22 56.67
C LYS A 638 -18.65 -43.96 55.67
N LYS A 639 -18.54 -44.48 54.44
CA LYS A 639 -19.60 -44.40 53.42
C LYS A 639 -20.84 -45.19 53.84
N ASP A 640 -20.66 -46.44 54.30
CA ASP A 640 -21.76 -47.29 54.77
C ASP A 640 -22.49 -46.63 55.95
N LEU A 641 -21.74 -46.08 56.90
CA LEU A 641 -22.29 -45.34 58.04
C LEU A 641 -23.09 -44.11 57.61
N THR A 642 -22.59 -43.38 56.61
CA THR A 642 -23.27 -42.20 56.07
C THR A 642 -24.60 -42.56 55.40
N SER A 643 -24.62 -43.63 54.60
CA SER A 643 -25.85 -44.11 53.97
C SER A 643 -26.86 -44.64 54.99
N TYR A 644 -26.40 -45.32 56.03
CA TYR A 644 -27.27 -45.74 57.14
C TYR A 644 -27.89 -44.55 57.88
N ILE A 645 -27.07 -43.55 58.26
CA ILE A 645 -27.54 -42.34 58.95
C ILE A 645 -28.56 -41.58 58.09
N SER A 646 -28.25 -41.38 56.80
CA SER A 646 -29.16 -40.69 55.87
C SER A 646 -30.47 -41.45 55.68
N ALA A 647 -30.41 -42.77 55.44
CA ALA A 647 -31.60 -43.59 55.28
C ALA A 647 -32.50 -43.52 56.52
N TYR A 648 -31.92 -43.59 57.72
CA TYR A 648 -32.65 -43.44 58.98
C TYR A 648 -33.32 -42.06 59.10
N LEU A 649 -32.56 -40.98 58.87
CA LEU A 649 -33.05 -39.60 59.06
C LEU A 649 -34.08 -39.17 58.02
N ARG A 650 -34.12 -39.77 56.83
CA ARG A 650 -35.12 -39.45 55.79
C ARG A 650 -36.55 -39.83 56.19
N TYR A 651 -36.74 -40.70 57.17
CA TYR A 651 -38.06 -41.09 57.69
C TYR A 651 -38.54 -40.23 58.87
N GLU A 652 -37.71 -39.30 59.35
CA GLU A 652 -38.02 -38.43 60.50
C GLU A 652 -38.64 -37.10 60.04
N SER A 653 -39.69 -36.64 60.73
CA SER A 653 -40.37 -35.37 60.41
C SER A 653 -39.67 -34.13 61.01
N SER A 654 -38.83 -34.33 62.03
CA SER A 654 -38.07 -33.27 62.70
C SER A 654 -36.81 -33.84 63.33
N PHE A 655 -35.67 -33.16 63.19
CA PHE A 655 -34.39 -33.64 63.68
C PHE A 655 -34.16 -33.24 65.14
N ASN A 656 -33.88 -34.21 66.00
CA ASN A 656 -33.53 -33.96 67.41
C ASN A 656 -32.14 -33.31 67.50
N GLN A 657 -32.01 -32.21 68.26
CA GLN A 657 -30.74 -31.50 68.42
C GLN A 657 -29.62 -32.40 68.94
N ASN A 658 -29.92 -33.33 69.86
CA ASN A 658 -28.92 -34.27 70.37
C ASN A 658 -28.38 -35.21 69.27
N ILE A 659 -29.20 -35.55 68.27
CA ILE A 659 -28.77 -36.38 67.12
C ILE A 659 -27.92 -35.55 66.16
N ILE A 660 -28.30 -34.30 65.92
CA ILE A 660 -27.50 -33.36 65.12
C ILE A 660 -26.11 -33.17 65.76
N ASP A 661 -26.06 -32.94 67.07
CA ASP A 661 -24.81 -32.76 67.81
C ASP A 661 -23.93 -34.01 67.76
N VAL A 662 -24.51 -35.21 67.83
CA VAL A 662 -23.77 -36.47 67.65
C VAL A 662 -23.21 -36.58 66.23
N ILE A 663 -24.00 -36.29 65.19
CA ILE A 663 -23.56 -36.38 63.80
C ILE A 663 -22.39 -35.42 63.53
N LYS A 664 -22.41 -34.21 64.12
CA LYS A 664 -21.32 -33.23 64.01
C LYS A 664 -19.98 -33.74 64.56
N HIS A 665 -19.99 -34.66 65.53
CA HIS A 665 -18.78 -35.26 66.12
C HIS A 665 -18.19 -36.40 65.26
N ILE A 666 -18.92 -36.93 64.26
CA ILE A 666 -18.47 -38.09 63.49
C ILE A 666 -17.55 -37.66 62.32
N PRO A 667 -16.38 -38.31 62.11
CA PRO A 667 -15.47 -37.99 61.01
C PRO A 667 -15.93 -38.63 59.68
N ILE A 668 -17.08 -38.20 59.15
CA ILE A 668 -17.67 -38.67 57.88
C ILE A 668 -17.73 -37.60 56.79
N PHE A 669 -17.40 -36.35 57.11
CA PHE A 669 -17.40 -35.25 56.14
C PHE A 669 -16.02 -35.05 55.54
N LYS A 670 -15.94 -34.44 54.35
CA LYS A 670 -14.69 -34.02 53.73
C LYS A 670 -14.72 -32.54 53.39
N GLU A 671 -13.57 -31.90 53.50
CA GLU A 671 -13.34 -30.57 52.91
C GLU A 671 -12.87 -30.75 51.47
N ILE A 672 -13.34 -29.89 50.56
CA ILE A 672 -12.99 -29.94 49.15
C ILE A 672 -11.47 -29.73 48.98
N ASN A 673 -10.85 -30.58 48.16
CA ASN A 673 -9.38 -30.72 47.98
C ASN A 673 -8.60 -31.25 49.21
N ASN A 674 -9.29 -31.80 50.21
CA ASN A 674 -8.66 -32.50 51.33
C ASN A 674 -9.19 -33.93 51.41
N ASP A 675 -8.29 -34.90 51.28
CA ASP A 675 -8.70 -36.31 51.26
C ASP A 675 -9.09 -36.85 52.65
N ASN A 676 -8.74 -36.14 53.71
CA ASN A 676 -8.99 -36.56 55.08
C ASN A 676 -10.44 -36.29 55.50
N TYR A 677 -11.06 -37.30 56.08
CA TYR A 677 -12.36 -37.17 56.71
C TYR A 677 -12.25 -36.40 58.03
N LEU A 678 -13.22 -35.52 58.28
CA LEU A 678 -13.28 -34.61 59.42
C LEU A 678 -14.66 -34.60 60.07
N SER A 679 -14.70 -34.15 61.32
CA SER A 679 -15.93 -33.87 62.07
C SER A 679 -16.24 -32.37 61.98
N ILE A 680 -17.52 -31.99 61.98
CA ILE A 680 -17.91 -30.58 61.91
C ILE A 680 -17.51 -29.83 63.19
N ASP A 681 -17.57 -30.48 64.35
CA ASP A 681 -17.15 -29.87 65.60
C ASP A 681 -15.65 -29.54 65.64
N SER A 682 -14.82 -30.28 64.88
CA SER A 682 -13.40 -29.92 64.74
C SER A 682 -13.19 -28.60 63.98
N LEU A 683 -14.10 -28.24 63.07
CA LEU A 683 -14.08 -26.94 62.38
C LEU A 683 -14.60 -25.82 63.29
N ASP A 684 -15.68 -26.06 64.02
CA ASP A 684 -16.24 -25.12 65.01
C ASP A 684 -15.22 -24.80 66.11
N ALA A 685 -14.50 -25.80 66.64
CA ALA A 685 -13.44 -25.64 67.63
C ALA A 685 -12.23 -24.85 67.09
N SER A 686 -11.97 -24.90 65.78
CA SER A 686 -10.92 -24.13 65.11
C SER A 686 -11.33 -22.69 64.75
N GLY A 687 -12.61 -22.34 64.95
CA GLY A 687 -13.17 -21.04 64.61
C GLY A 687 -13.33 -20.77 63.11
N ARG A 688 -13.27 -21.81 62.26
CA ARG A 688 -13.46 -21.69 60.80
C ARG A 688 -14.93 -21.82 60.43
N SER A 689 -15.48 -20.78 59.80
CA SER A 689 -16.79 -20.88 59.14
C SER A 689 -16.75 -21.91 58.00
N TYR A 690 -17.83 -22.68 57.85
CA TYR A 690 -17.97 -23.69 56.79
C TYR A 690 -19.22 -23.49 55.93
N TYR A 691 -19.07 -23.77 54.64
CA TYR A 691 -20.11 -23.54 53.62
C TYR A 691 -20.16 -24.69 52.62
N LEU A 692 -21.26 -24.76 51.86
CA LEU A 692 -21.33 -25.56 50.63
C LEU A 692 -21.11 -24.66 49.42
N LEU A 693 -20.37 -25.16 48.43
CA LEU A 693 -20.19 -24.49 47.15
C LEU A 693 -21.51 -24.35 46.38
N PRO A 694 -21.59 -23.48 45.36
CA PRO A 694 -22.69 -23.50 44.41
C PRO A 694 -22.77 -24.85 43.69
N ARG A 695 -23.97 -25.41 43.50
CA ARG A 695 -24.16 -26.74 42.87
C ARG A 695 -23.49 -26.87 41.50
N GLN A 696 -23.40 -25.77 40.76
CA GLN A 696 -22.80 -25.74 39.42
C GLN A 696 -21.27 -25.79 39.46
N ASP A 697 -20.66 -25.46 40.61
CA ASP A 697 -19.22 -25.31 40.75
C ASP A 697 -18.58 -26.40 41.62
N GLU A 698 -19.35 -27.25 42.31
CA GLU A 698 -18.83 -28.34 43.16
C GLU A 698 -17.83 -29.28 42.47
N LEU A 699 -17.96 -29.49 41.16
CA LEU A 699 -17.07 -30.34 40.35
C LEU A 699 -15.98 -29.55 39.58
N SER A 700 -16.04 -28.22 39.61
CA SER A 700 -15.21 -27.34 38.77
C SER A 700 -14.64 -26.12 39.51
N CYS A 701 -14.70 -26.11 40.84
CA CYS A 701 -14.20 -25.03 41.69
C CYS A 701 -12.67 -25.00 41.80
N GLY A 702 -12.01 -26.14 41.50
CA GLY A 702 -10.56 -26.28 41.58
C GLY A 702 -10.04 -25.92 42.95
N LEU A 703 -8.93 -25.18 43.02
CA LEU A 703 -8.25 -24.85 44.27
C LEU A 703 -9.04 -23.82 45.10
N ILE A 704 -9.35 -24.17 46.35
CA ILE A 704 -10.00 -23.27 47.32
C ILE A 704 -8.95 -22.38 47.98
N ILE A 705 -9.04 -21.07 47.76
CA ILE A 705 -8.12 -20.07 48.32
C ILE A 705 -8.70 -19.27 49.51
N SER A 706 -9.97 -19.51 49.83
CA SER A 706 -10.65 -18.88 50.97
C SER A 706 -10.19 -19.50 52.29
N PRO A 707 -10.10 -18.73 53.39
CA PRO A 707 -9.80 -19.29 54.72
C PRO A 707 -10.97 -20.11 55.30
N CYS A 708 -12.18 -19.98 54.75
CA CYS A 708 -13.35 -20.75 55.14
C CYS A 708 -13.24 -22.21 54.67
N ALA A 709 -13.90 -23.14 55.38
CA ALA A 709 -13.95 -24.54 54.96
C ALA A 709 -15.11 -24.79 54.00
N PHE A 710 -14.87 -25.54 52.93
CA PHE A 710 -15.91 -25.89 51.95
C PHE A 710 -16.15 -27.39 51.98
N LEU A 711 -17.34 -27.81 52.40
CA LEU A 711 -17.66 -29.22 52.58
C LEU A 711 -18.12 -29.86 51.28
N GLU A 712 -17.67 -31.09 51.05
CA GLU A 712 -17.99 -31.87 49.85
C GLU A 712 -19.41 -32.47 49.96
N ALA A 713 -20.34 -32.01 49.12
CA ALA A 713 -21.73 -32.47 49.12
C ALA A 713 -22.17 -33.14 47.79
N HIS A 714 -21.30 -33.20 46.79
CA HIS A 714 -21.64 -33.77 45.48
C HIS A 714 -21.41 -35.28 45.39
N THR A 715 -20.54 -35.84 46.24
CA THR A 715 -20.10 -37.25 46.18
C THR A 715 -21.14 -38.27 46.62
N SER A 716 -22.14 -37.84 47.39
CA SER A 716 -23.23 -38.71 47.82
C SER A 716 -24.49 -37.90 48.10
N ASP A 717 -25.63 -38.40 47.59
CA ASP A 717 -26.95 -37.84 47.90
C ASP A 717 -27.26 -37.92 49.40
N ASP A 718 -26.63 -38.86 50.12
CA ASP A 718 -26.77 -39.01 51.56
C ASP A 718 -26.01 -37.94 52.33
N ILE A 719 -24.76 -37.67 51.94
CA ILE A 719 -23.97 -36.55 52.51
C ILE A 719 -24.69 -35.23 52.25
N ARG A 720 -25.23 -35.04 51.03
CA ARG A 720 -25.96 -33.84 50.66
C ARG A 720 -27.21 -33.64 51.51
N PHE A 721 -27.98 -34.70 51.72
CA PHE A 721 -29.17 -34.64 52.58
C PHE A 721 -28.79 -34.27 54.02
N ILE A 722 -27.76 -34.90 54.57
CA ILE A 722 -27.30 -34.62 55.94
C ILE A 722 -26.82 -33.15 56.06
N LEU A 723 -25.97 -32.67 55.15
CA LEU A 723 -25.44 -31.31 55.22
C LEU A 723 -26.52 -30.23 54.98
N GLU A 724 -27.37 -30.38 53.95
CA GLU A 724 -28.36 -29.34 53.59
C GLU A 724 -29.62 -29.36 54.46
N LYS A 725 -30.11 -30.54 54.88
CA LYS A 725 -31.42 -30.67 55.53
C LYS A 725 -31.33 -30.94 57.02
N VAL A 726 -30.36 -31.74 57.45
CA VAL A 726 -30.20 -32.12 58.87
C VAL A 726 -29.38 -31.08 59.62
N ILE A 727 -28.17 -30.79 59.12
CA ILE A 727 -27.23 -29.86 59.76
C ILE A 727 -27.49 -28.40 59.34
N GLN A 728 -28.09 -28.20 58.16
CA GLN A 728 -28.44 -26.89 57.61
C GLN A 728 -27.22 -26.02 57.28
N VAL A 729 -26.18 -26.63 56.70
CA VAL A 729 -25.03 -25.88 56.18
C VAL A 729 -25.47 -24.96 55.04
N ILE A 730 -25.07 -23.69 55.12
CA ILE A 730 -25.41 -22.67 54.12
C ILE A 730 -24.72 -23.00 52.80
N ARG A 731 -25.52 -23.07 51.73
CA ARG A 731 -25.03 -23.18 50.36
C ARG A 731 -24.94 -21.80 49.73
N LEU A 732 -23.73 -21.41 49.35
CA LEU A 732 -23.49 -20.13 48.69
C LEU A 732 -24.03 -20.13 47.28
N ASP A 733 -24.47 -18.96 46.82
CA ASP A 733 -24.70 -18.75 45.41
C ASP A 733 -23.38 -18.47 44.65
N GLN A 734 -23.42 -18.56 43.31
CA GLN A 734 -22.21 -18.37 42.49
C GLN A 734 -21.60 -16.97 42.65
N LYS A 735 -22.40 -15.92 42.87
CA LYS A 735 -21.86 -14.56 42.99
C LYS A 735 -21.14 -14.38 44.32
N GLU A 736 -21.76 -14.83 45.41
CA GLU A 736 -21.18 -14.78 46.76
C GLU A 736 -19.85 -15.55 46.80
N TYR A 737 -19.80 -16.77 46.25
CA TYR A 737 -18.57 -17.56 46.23
C TYR A 737 -17.46 -16.89 45.42
N TRP A 738 -17.70 -16.59 44.13
CA TRP A 738 -16.65 -16.09 43.24
C TRP A 738 -16.17 -14.68 43.62
N LYS A 739 -17.06 -13.82 44.15
CA LYS A 739 -16.70 -12.48 44.60
C LYS A 739 -16.04 -12.50 45.98
N ASP A 740 -16.74 -13.01 46.99
CA ASP A 740 -16.38 -12.80 48.39
C ASP A 740 -15.36 -13.84 48.88
N HIS A 741 -15.28 -15.01 48.26
CA HIS A 741 -14.40 -16.11 48.68
C HIS A 741 -13.25 -16.42 47.71
N VAL A 742 -13.31 -15.97 46.45
CA VAL A 742 -12.22 -16.15 45.47
C VAL A 742 -11.50 -14.83 45.20
N ILE A 743 -12.18 -13.83 44.61
CA ILE A 743 -11.52 -12.57 44.22
C ILE A 743 -10.95 -11.82 45.44
N SER A 744 -11.70 -11.74 46.54
CA SER A 744 -11.26 -11.06 47.78
C SER A 744 -9.96 -11.61 48.38
N TYR A 745 -9.62 -12.88 48.10
CA TYR A 745 -8.44 -13.55 48.65
C TYR A 745 -7.36 -13.80 47.61
N LEU A 746 -7.54 -13.36 46.36
CA LEU A 746 -6.61 -13.64 45.28
C LEU A 746 -5.26 -12.92 45.48
N SER A 747 -5.28 -11.69 46.00
CA SER A 747 -4.09 -10.86 46.21
C SER A 747 -3.15 -11.37 47.29
N SER A 748 -3.62 -12.22 48.21
CA SER A 748 -2.81 -12.81 49.29
C SER A 748 -2.15 -14.15 48.92
N GLN A 749 -2.37 -14.66 47.70
CA GLN A 749 -1.85 -15.96 47.27
C GLN A 749 -0.46 -15.88 46.65
N THR A 750 0.22 -17.03 46.61
CA THR A 750 1.51 -17.15 45.90
C THR A 750 1.31 -17.03 44.38
N PRO A 751 2.35 -16.61 43.63
CA PRO A 751 2.26 -16.45 42.17
C PRO A 751 1.76 -17.70 41.43
N ASP A 752 2.17 -18.90 41.85
CA ASP A 752 1.79 -20.15 41.19
C ASP A 752 0.31 -20.50 41.42
N ILE A 753 -0.20 -20.26 42.62
CA ILE A 753 -1.62 -20.43 42.96
C ILE A 753 -2.47 -19.41 42.19
N MET A 754 -2.01 -18.16 42.14
CA MET A 754 -2.71 -17.08 41.44
C MET A 754 -2.89 -17.38 39.95
N ASP A 755 -1.89 -17.96 39.28
CA ASP A 755 -2.02 -18.34 37.86
C ASP A 755 -3.08 -19.42 37.64
N GLN A 756 -3.13 -20.43 38.52
CA GLN A 756 -4.13 -21.49 38.44
C GLN A 756 -5.54 -20.92 38.62
N VAL A 757 -5.75 -20.07 39.63
CA VAL A 757 -7.06 -19.47 39.92
C VAL A 757 -7.51 -18.50 38.82
N ILE A 758 -6.58 -17.75 38.20
CA ILE A 758 -6.91 -16.84 37.09
C ILE A 758 -7.44 -17.59 35.86
N VAL A 759 -6.87 -18.75 35.52
CA VAL A 759 -7.39 -19.59 34.44
C VAL A 759 -8.85 -19.96 34.71
N MET A 760 -9.16 -20.36 35.95
CA MET A 760 -10.51 -20.72 36.36
C MET A 760 -11.49 -19.53 36.32
N LEU A 761 -11.06 -18.35 36.79
CA LEU A 761 -11.84 -17.13 36.70
C LEU A 761 -12.15 -16.78 35.24
N PHE A 762 -11.20 -16.99 34.33
CA PHE A 762 -11.37 -16.73 32.91
C PHE A 762 -12.30 -17.75 32.24
N GLU A 763 -12.35 -19.01 32.69
CA GLU A 763 -13.34 -19.99 32.21
C GLU A 763 -14.76 -19.64 32.68
N LYS A 764 -14.90 -19.03 33.85
CA LYS A 764 -16.19 -18.63 34.45
C LYS A 764 -16.62 -17.20 34.11
N TRP A 765 -16.09 -16.63 33.03
CA TRP A 765 -16.19 -15.20 32.68
C TRP A 765 -17.60 -14.60 32.74
N ASN A 766 -18.62 -15.36 32.33
CA ASN A 766 -20.02 -14.91 32.34
C ASN A 766 -20.52 -14.50 33.75
N ILE A 767 -19.99 -15.14 34.79
CA ILE A 767 -20.30 -14.83 36.20
C ILE A 767 -19.44 -13.63 36.64
N ILE A 768 -18.15 -13.69 36.31
CA ILE A 768 -17.14 -12.70 36.70
C ILE A 768 -17.42 -11.30 36.13
N LYS A 769 -18.10 -11.23 34.99
CA LYS A 769 -18.47 -9.98 34.32
C LYS A 769 -19.23 -8.99 35.23
N SER A 770 -19.92 -9.48 36.26
CA SER A 770 -20.66 -8.64 37.21
C SER A 770 -19.79 -7.94 38.27
N PHE A 771 -18.50 -8.26 38.36
CA PHE A 771 -17.57 -7.74 39.36
C PHE A 771 -16.14 -7.54 38.80
N LEU A 772 -16.05 -7.07 37.54
CA LEU A 772 -14.78 -6.77 36.86
C LEU A 772 -13.94 -5.70 37.57
N ASP A 773 -14.59 -4.72 38.22
CA ASP A 773 -13.92 -3.63 38.96
C ASP A 773 -13.13 -4.12 40.18
N ASP A 774 -13.52 -5.24 40.76
CA ASP A 774 -12.82 -5.85 41.90
C ASP A 774 -11.57 -6.61 41.41
N LEU A 775 -11.70 -7.34 40.29
CA LEU A 775 -10.60 -8.10 39.69
C LEU A 775 -9.56 -7.20 38.99
N SER A 776 -9.99 -6.09 38.37
CA SER A 776 -9.12 -5.19 37.59
C SER A 776 -8.05 -4.46 38.44
N LYS A 777 -8.25 -4.40 39.75
CA LYS A 777 -7.34 -3.76 40.72
C LYS A 777 -6.28 -4.71 41.27
N ILE A 778 -6.37 -6.01 40.97
CA ILE A 778 -5.47 -7.03 41.51
C ILE A 778 -4.26 -7.23 40.57
N LYS A 779 -3.06 -7.28 41.14
CA LYS A 779 -1.79 -7.44 40.41
C LYS A 779 -1.51 -8.90 40.04
N PHE A 780 -2.25 -9.42 39.06
CA PHE A 780 -2.11 -10.82 38.65
C PHE A 780 -1.48 -11.02 37.27
N VAL A 781 -1.42 -10.00 36.41
CA VAL A 781 -0.96 -10.17 35.02
C VAL A 781 0.57 -10.17 34.98
N LYS A 782 1.18 -11.21 34.40
CA LYS A 782 2.65 -11.33 34.29
C LYS A 782 3.20 -10.36 33.23
N THR A 783 4.25 -9.62 33.56
CA THR A 783 5.04 -8.80 32.62
C THR A 783 6.51 -9.23 32.62
N CYS A 784 7.38 -8.55 31.85
CA CYS A 784 8.81 -8.88 31.74
C CYS A 784 9.58 -8.82 33.07
N SER A 785 9.13 -8.07 34.07
CA SER A 785 9.81 -7.94 35.36
C SER A 785 8.91 -8.30 36.55
N ASP A 786 7.70 -7.75 36.63
CA ASP A 786 6.78 -7.92 37.76
C ASP A 786 5.34 -8.27 37.33
N ARG A 787 4.44 -8.44 38.31
CA ARG A 787 3.00 -8.59 38.04
C ARG A 787 2.31 -7.24 38.17
N LYS A 788 1.46 -6.93 37.18
CA LYS A 788 0.66 -5.72 37.15
C LYS A 788 -0.83 -6.00 37.11
N ASN A 789 -1.58 -4.99 37.49
CA ASN A 789 -3.02 -4.88 37.45
C ASN A 789 -3.42 -4.59 35.99
N PRO A 790 -4.50 -5.22 35.47
CA PRO A 790 -4.91 -5.07 34.07
C PRO A 790 -5.04 -3.61 33.60
N ILE A 791 -5.47 -2.71 34.47
CA ILE A 791 -5.65 -1.27 34.18
C ILE A 791 -4.34 -0.49 33.96
N GLU A 792 -3.20 -1.05 34.38
CA GLU A 792 -1.88 -0.44 34.18
C GLU A 792 -1.22 -0.84 32.85
N LEU A 793 -1.81 -1.81 32.13
CA LEU A 793 -1.21 -2.43 30.95
C LEU A 793 -1.80 -1.91 29.64
N PHE A 794 -0.97 -1.89 28.60
CA PHE A 794 -1.37 -1.56 27.23
C PHE A 794 -1.62 -2.82 26.40
N ASP A 795 -2.54 -2.72 25.45
CA ASP A 795 -2.90 -3.79 24.53
C ASP A 795 -1.70 -4.15 23.61
N PRO A 796 -1.16 -5.38 23.66
CA PRO A 796 -0.02 -5.76 22.83
C PRO A 796 -0.34 -5.82 21.33
N ASP A 797 -1.62 -5.92 20.93
CA ASP A 797 -2.03 -5.84 19.52
C ASP A 797 -2.04 -4.39 19.01
N ASN A 798 -2.00 -3.40 19.90
CA ASN A 798 -1.85 -2.01 19.51
C ASN A 798 -0.38 -1.72 19.19
N VAL A 799 0.03 -2.12 17.99
CA VAL A 799 1.41 -1.96 17.47
C VAL A 799 1.88 -0.51 17.60
N ARG A 800 0.99 0.48 17.43
CA ARG A 800 1.34 1.91 17.51
C ARG A 800 1.75 2.36 18.91
N ILE A 801 1.16 1.81 19.95
CA ILE A 801 1.54 2.09 21.34
C ILE A 801 2.75 1.25 21.73
N LYS A 802 2.77 -0.03 21.33
CA LYS A 802 3.83 -0.98 21.68
C LYS A 802 5.23 -0.53 21.23
N VAL A 803 5.35 0.07 20.05
CA VAL A 803 6.65 0.56 19.52
C VAL A 803 7.25 1.70 20.35
N LEU A 804 6.46 2.38 21.18
CA LEU A 804 6.88 3.50 22.04
C LEU A 804 7.58 3.05 23.33
N PHE A 805 7.60 1.75 23.61
CA PHE A 805 8.24 1.21 24.82
C PHE A 805 9.51 0.45 24.42
N PHE A 806 10.49 0.41 25.32
CA PHE A 806 11.65 -0.46 25.19
C PHE A 806 11.27 -1.91 25.56
N HIS A 807 12.08 -2.87 25.09
CA HIS A 807 11.76 -4.30 25.21
C HIS A 807 11.76 -4.82 26.66
N ASP A 808 12.39 -4.11 27.58
CA ASP A 808 12.54 -4.44 28.99
C ASP A 808 11.46 -3.81 29.88
N GLU A 809 10.49 -3.09 29.32
CA GLU A 809 9.51 -2.34 30.12
C GLU A 809 8.22 -3.13 30.47
N PRO A 810 7.77 -3.11 31.74
CA PRO A 810 6.68 -3.95 32.25
C PRO A 810 5.28 -3.39 32.00
N PHE A 811 4.98 -3.02 30.75
CA PHE A 811 3.68 -2.46 30.36
C PHE A 811 2.85 -3.36 29.44
N PHE A 812 3.36 -4.56 29.15
CA PHE A 812 2.70 -5.55 28.29
C PHE A 812 2.69 -6.94 28.94
N PRO A 813 1.61 -7.73 28.76
CA PRO A 813 1.54 -9.10 29.28
C PRO A 813 2.51 -10.06 28.56
N ILE A 814 3.09 -11.03 29.29
CA ILE A 814 4.01 -12.07 28.77
C ILE A 814 3.57 -13.49 29.14
N LYS A 815 3.92 -14.50 28.32
CA LYS A 815 3.48 -15.93 28.37
C LYS A 815 1.95 -16.09 28.31
N ASP A 816 1.41 -17.24 27.88
CA ASP A 816 0.02 -17.78 27.80
C ASP A 816 -1.26 -16.87 27.77
N TYR A 817 -1.20 -15.64 28.29
CA TYR A 817 -2.09 -14.50 28.09
C TYR A 817 -2.24 -13.95 26.65
N PRO A 818 -1.30 -14.08 25.68
CA PRO A 818 -1.50 -13.54 24.33
C PRO A 818 -2.39 -14.41 23.44
N THR A 819 -3.09 -15.41 23.99
CA THR A 819 -4.20 -16.03 23.26
C THR A 819 -5.32 -14.99 23.07
N GLN A 820 -5.97 -14.98 21.90
CA GLN A 820 -6.99 -13.96 21.59
C GLN A 820 -8.12 -13.89 22.63
N ASP A 821 -8.44 -15.01 23.29
CA ASP A 821 -9.45 -15.09 24.34
C ASP A 821 -9.01 -14.38 25.65
N TYR A 822 -7.76 -14.57 26.07
CA TYR A 822 -7.24 -13.96 27.29
C TYR A 822 -7.04 -12.46 27.11
N LEU A 823 -6.55 -12.04 25.94
CA LEU A 823 -6.47 -10.61 25.58
C LEU A 823 -7.85 -9.95 25.54
N PHE A 824 -8.88 -10.65 25.03
CA PHE A 824 -10.25 -10.16 25.07
C PHE A 824 -10.73 -9.89 26.50
N LYS A 825 -10.48 -10.82 27.42
CA LYS A 825 -10.87 -10.69 28.84
C LYS A 825 -10.09 -9.59 29.56
N LEU A 826 -8.78 -9.46 29.29
CA LEU A 826 -7.98 -8.36 29.84
C LEU A 826 -8.42 -6.98 29.31
N ARG A 827 -8.86 -6.89 28.04
CA ARG A 827 -9.48 -5.67 27.49
C ARG A 827 -10.77 -5.29 28.22
N GLU A 828 -11.59 -6.26 28.60
CA GLU A 828 -12.80 -6.02 29.42
C GLU A 828 -12.46 -5.62 30.86
N LEU A 829 -11.31 -6.04 31.40
CA LEU A 829 -10.79 -5.62 32.72
C LEU A 829 -10.18 -4.21 32.74
N GLY A 830 -10.18 -3.50 31.60
CA GLY A 830 -9.79 -2.09 31.56
C GLY A 830 -8.36 -1.83 31.13
N MET A 831 -7.73 -2.72 30.36
CA MET A 831 -6.47 -2.40 29.67
C MET A 831 -6.55 -1.08 28.92
N LYS A 832 -5.46 -0.31 28.98
CA LYS A 832 -5.34 0.98 28.33
C LYS A 832 -5.36 0.82 26.81
N LYS A 833 -6.35 1.43 26.17
CA LYS A 833 -6.46 1.51 24.70
C LYS A 833 -5.68 2.68 24.11
N SER A 834 -5.33 3.66 24.94
CA SER A 834 -4.57 4.87 24.61
C SER A 834 -3.77 5.33 25.83
N MET A 835 -2.63 5.97 25.60
CA MET A 835 -1.85 6.68 26.62
C MET A 835 -2.60 7.94 27.10
N THR A 836 -2.54 8.18 28.40
CA THR A 836 -2.94 9.44 29.07
C THR A 836 -1.84 10.51 28.96
N GLY A 837 -2.12 11.77 29.30
CA GLY A 837 -1.09 12.81 29.30
C GLY A 837 0.05 12.52 30.29
N ALA A 838 -0.28 11.92 31.44
CA ALA A 838 0.71 11.42 32.39
C ALA A 838 1.58 10.30 31.80
N ASP A 839 0.99 9.33 31.10
CA ASP A 839 1.75 8.26 30.43
C ASP A 839 2.72 8.85 29.38
N VAL A 840 2.25 9.83 28.59
CA VAL A 840 3.07 10.54 27.59
C VAL A 840 4.21 11.30 28.26
N ALA A 841 3.94 12.01 29.37
CA ALA A 841 4.97 12.72 30.12
C ALA A 841 6.04 11.77 30.67
N GLU A 842 5.63 10.60 31.18
CA GLU A 842 6.54 9.55 31.65
C GLU A 842 7.43 9.02 30.50
N ARG A 843 6.89 8.86 29.28
CA ARG A 843 7.68 8.47 28.10
C ARG A 843 8.76 9.50 27.77
N ILE A 844 8.42 10.79 27.80
CA ILE A 844 9.38 11.89 27.54
C ILE A 844 10.53 11.83 28.56
N GLU A 845 10.22 11.64 29.84
CA GLU A 845 11.23 11.55 30.91
C GLU A 845 12.08 10.27 30.79
N LYS A 846 11.46 9.16 30.40
CA LYS A 846 12.15 7.89 30.15
C LYS A 846 13.16 8.02 29.00
N TYR A 847 12.79 8.67 27.89
CA TYR A 847 13.70 8.88 26.77
C TYR A 847 14.83 9.86 27.11
N LYS A 848 14.55 10.89 27.93
CA LYS A 848 15.54 11.86 28.41
C LYS A 848 16.60 11.25 29.33
N SER A 849 16.23 10.25 30.13
CA SER A 849 17.09 9.63 31.14
C SER A 849 17.85 8.39 30.65
N GLN A 850 17.51 7.85 29.48
CA GLN A 850 18.13 6.64 28.93
C GLN A 850 19.44 6.96 28.19
N ILE A 851 20.51 6.26 28.52
CA ILE A 851 21.80 6.30 27.78
C ILE A 851 21.82 5.07 26.85
N CYS A 852 21.11 5.14 25.73
CA CYS A 852 21.13 4.12 24.68
C CYS A 852 21.56 4.76 23.35
N ASP A 853 21.78 3.95 22.30
CA ASP A 853 22.15 4.44 20.96
C ASP A 853 21.25 5.61 20.54
N ASP A 854 21.85 6.73 20.11
CA ASP A 854 21.14 7.96 19.76
C ASP A 854 20.01 7.69 18.75
N ASP A 855 20.19 6.71 17.86
CA ASP A 855 19.25 6.35 16.79
C ASP A 855 17.93 5.71 17.30
N ASP A 856 17.95 4.79 18.29
CA ASP A 856 16.72 4.15 18.79
C ASP A 856 15.88 5.11 19.64
N ILE A 857 16.56 5.97 20.42
CA ILE A 857 15.91 7.04 21.17
C ILE A 857 15.33 8.06 20.19
N HIS A 858 16.05 8.41 19.13
CA HIS A 858 15.57 9.30 18.08
C HIS A 858 14.30 8.76 17.41
N ASP A 859 14.33 7.51 16.95
CA ASP A 859 13.20 6.86 16.27
C ASP A 859 11.97 6.74 17.18
N LYS A 860 12.15 6.33 18.44
CA LYS A 860 11.05 6.27 19.42
C LYS A 860 10.51 7.65 19.78
N SER A 861 11.36 8.67 19.83
CA SER A 861 10.95 10.06 20.05
C SER A 861 10.10 10.58 18.88
N LEU A 862 10.47 10.25 17.63
CA LEU A 862 9.65 10.56 16.45
C LEU A 862 8.32 9.81 16.46
N LEU A 863 8.29 8.56 16.90
CA LEU A 863 7.06 7.78 17.03
C LEU A 863 6.15 8.32 18.15
N LEU A 864 6.71 8.76 19.28
CA LEU A 864 5.97 9.38 20.37
C LEU A 864 5.39 10.73 19.92
N LEU A 865 6.19 11.51 19.19
CA LEU A 865 5.76 12.76 18.54
C LEU A 865 4.54 12.52 17.64
N LYS A 866 4.60 11.49 16.78
CA LYS A 866 3.47 11.08 15.94
C LYS A 866 2.25 10.69 16.77
N TYR A 867 2.45 9.93 17.84
CA TYR A 867 1.34 9.50 18.71
C TYR A 867 0.64 10.70 19.35
N ILE A 868 1.40 11.66 19.88
CA ILE A 868 0.88 12.90 20.46
C ILE A 868 0.08 13.67 19.41
N ASP A 869 0.56 13.74 18.17
CA ASP A 869 -0.12 14.43 17.08
C ASP A 869 -1.45 13.79 16.69
N ASP A 870 -1.48 12.46 16.59
CA ASP A 870 -2.69 11.70 16.27
C ASP A 870 -3.77 11.85 17.37
N HIS A 871 -3.37 12.20 18.60
CA HIS A 871 -4.24 12.24 19.78
C HIS A 871 -4.29 13.62 20.46
N TYR A 872 -3.79 14.67 19.81
CA TYR A 872 -3.63 16.01 20.40
C TYR A 872 -4.93 16.58 20.99
N GLU A 873 -6.05 16.43 20.27
CA GLU A 873 -7.36 16.91 20.72
C GLU A 873 -7.80 16.31 22.07
N LYS A 874 -7.31 15.13 22.43
CA LYS A 874 -7.59 14.48 23.73
C LYS A 874 -6.57 14.86 24.79
N LEU A 875 -5.35 15.22 24.39
CA LEU A 875 -4.23 15.54 25.29
C LEU A 875 -4.17 17.03 25.64
N LYS A 876 -4.73 17.92 24.80
CA LYS A 876 -4.62 19.38 24.96
C LYS A 876 -5.17 19.92 26.29
N ASP A 877 -6.13 19.23 26.90
CA ASP A 877 -6.78 19.65 28.14
C ASP A 877 -6.16 18.95 29.38
N ASP A 878 -5.17 18.08 29.19
CA ASP A 878 -4.46 17.38 30.27
C ASP A 878 -3.39 18.30 30.87
N ILE A 879 -3.61 18.70 32.13
CA ILE A 879 -2.75 19.64 32.87
C ILE A 879 -1.32 19.12 32.97
N SER A 880 -1.14 17.82 33.25
CA SER A 880 0.19 17.21 33.43
C SER A 880 0.99 17.22 32.13
N PHE A 881 0.32 17.01 31.00
CA PHE A 881 0.90 17.07 29.68
C PHE A 881 1.23 18.52 29.27
N GLN A 882 0.32 19.46 29.51
CA GLN A 882 0.52 20.88 29.20
C GLN A 882 1.66 21.52 29.99
N GLU A 883 1.75 21.26 31.30
CA GLU A 883 2.84 21.75 32.15
C GLU A 883 4.19 21.24 31.63
N LYS A 884 4.31 19.95 31.28
CA LYS A 884 5.56 19.36 30.80
C LYS A 884 5.94 19.89 29.41
N LEU A 885 4.98 20.13 28.53
CA LEU A 885 5.21 20.71 27.20
C LEU A 885 5.72 22.16 27.28
N GLN A 886 5.31 22.89 28.31
CA GLN A 886 5.67 24.28 28.57
C GLN A 886 6.98 24.44 29.35
N THR A 887 7.40 23.42 30.10
CA THR A 887 8.54 23.50 31.03
C THR A 887 9.74 22.64 30.64
N GLU A 888 9.59 21.65 29.76
CA GLU A 888 10.62 20.66 29.45
C GLU A 888 10.85 20.48 27.94
N ILE A 889 12.10 20.22 27.56
CA ILE A 889 12.48 19.92 26.18
C ILE A 889 12.08 18.47 25.86
N TRP A 890 11.14 18.29 24.92
CA TRP A 890 10.49 17.02 24.59
C TRP A 890 11.13 16.27 23.40
N ILE A 891 12.26 16.78 22.86
CA ILE A 891 13.05 16.13 21.81
C ILE A 891 14.43 15.74 22.41
N PRO A 892 14.65 14.47 22.78
CA PRO A 892 15.78 14.05 23.63
C PRO A 892 17.19 14.11 23.02
N THR A 893 17.35 14.34 21.71
CA THR A 893 18.66 14.21 21.03
C THR A 893 19.55 15.45 21.07
N PHE A 894 19.19 16.53 21.77
CA PHE A 894 20.00 17.75 21.78
C PHE A 894 20.06 18.42 23.16
N LYS A 895 21.27 18.62 23.69
CA LYS A 895 21.55 19.46 24.86
C LYS A 895 21.81 20.90 24.43
N PRO A 896 21.12 21.90 25.01
CA PRO A 896 21.72 23.22 25.15
C PRO A 896 21.54 23.85 26.55
N GLU A 897 22.38 24.85 26.84
CA GLU A 897 22.53 25.55 28.12
C GLU A 897 21.26 26.31 28.58
N PRO A 898 21.07 26.48 29.91
CA PRO A 898 19.89 27.10 30.46
C PRO A 898 19.98 28.63 30.36
N ASP A 899 19.04 29.28 29.66
CA ASP A 899 18.46 30.58 30.05
C ASP A 899 17.32 31.02 29.09
N ASN A 900 16.17 31.39 29.67
CA ASN A 900 14.97 32.03 29.06
C ASN A 900 14.02 31.23 28.14
N ASN A 901 12.74 31.15 28.56
CA ASN A 901 11.63 30.51 27.84
C ASN A 901 11.41 31.02 26.41
N GLN A 902 11.68 32.29 26.12
CA GLN A 902 11.49 32.89 24.78
C GLN A 902 12.54 32.41 23.77
N GLN A 903 13.78 32.16 24.22
CA GLN A 903 14.82 31.58 23.36
C GLN A 903 14.51 30.11 23.05
N ILE A 904 13.98 29.38 24.03
CA ILE A 904 13.58 27.98 23.88
C ILE A 904 12.51 27.84 22.78
N VAL A 905 11.45 28.66 22.80
CA VAL A 905 10.39 28.60 21.78
C VAL A 905 10.91 28.94 20.38
N ALA A 906 11.79 29.95 20.25
CA ALA A 906 12.40 30.31 18.97
C ALA A 906 13.30 29.18 18.43
N GLN A 907 14.08 28.52 19.29
CA GLN A 907 14.91 27.38 18.92
C GLN A 907 14.06 26.16 18.55
N GLN A 908 12.96 25.90 19.27
CA GLN A 908 12.01 24.84 18.95
C GLN A 908 11.40 25.01 17.56
N LEU A 909 10.95 26.23 17.23
CA LEU A 909 10.42 26.55 15.90
C LEU A 909 11.45 26.28 14.79
N LEU A 910 12.69 26.74 14.96
CA LEU A 910 13.76 26.50 13.98
C LEU A 910 14.06 25.00 13.80
N HIS A 911 13.97 24.23 14.88
CA HIS A 911 14.22 22.79 14.84
C HIS A 911 13.07 22.01 14.21
N LEU A 912 11.82 22.39 14.47
CA LEU A 912 10.63 21.85 13.80
C LEU A 912 10.73 22.07 12.29
N ILE A 913 11.19 23.24 11.87
CA ILE A 913 11.38 23.57 10.45
C ILE A 913 12.54 22.80 9.81
N LYS A 914 13.62 22.54 10.55
CA LYS A 914 14.70 21.66 10.08
C LYS A 914 14.21 20.22 9.91
N SER A 915 13.49 19.71 10.91
CA SER A 915 12.89 18.37 10.89
C SER A 915 11.90 18.21 9.72
N MET A 916 11.20 19.28 9.34
CA MET A 916 10.29 19.29 8.19
C MET A 916 10.96 18.92 6.88
N LYS A 917 12.24 19.28 6.71
CA LYS A 917 13.01 18.95 5.51
C LYS A 917 13.53 17.52 5.49
N GLU A 918 13.67 16.91 6.66
CA GLU A 918 14.28 15.59 6.85
C GLU A 918 13.21 14.47 6.94
N THR A 919 11.93 14.82 7.10
CA THR A 919 10.84 13.86 7.37
C THR A 919 10.09 13.43 6.09
N ARG A 920 9.58 12.18 6.05
CA ARG A 920 8.74 11.65 4.95
C ARG A 920 7.40 12.42 4.83
N LYS A 921 6.84 12.51 3.61
CA LYS A 921 5.59 13.26 3.29
C LYS A 921 4.40 12.96 4.21
N GLU A 922 4.34 11.76 4.76
CA GLU A 922 3.24 11.25 5.60
C GLU A 922 3.10 11.97 6.97
N PHE A 923 4.14 12.69 7.42
CA PHE A 923 4.19 13.36 8.73
C PHE A 923 4.05 14.89 8.63
N MET A 924 3.91 15.43 7.41
CA MET A 924 3.96 16.87 7.13
C MET A 924 2.78 17.65 7.73
N HIS A 925 1.58 17.04 7.74
CA HIS A 925 0.38 17.71 8.28
C HIS A 925 0.47 17.95 9.78
N SER A 926 1.08 17.06 10.57
CA SER A 926 1.18 17.27 12.01
C SER A 926 2.29 18.24 12.38
N LEU A 927 3.41 18.21 11.65
CA LEU A 927 4.48 19.18 11.83
C LEU A 927 4.03 20.61 11.51
N SER A 928 3.20 20.80 10.49
CA SER A 928 2.58 22.09 10.18
C SER A 928 1.67 22.60 11.32
N ARG A 929 0.90 21.73 11.97
CA ARG A 929 0.10 22.11 13.16
C ARG A 929 0.97 22.59 14.33
N ARG A 930 2.14 21.96 14.56
CA ARG A 930 3.07 22.38 15.61
C ARG A 930 3.78 23.69 15.30
N ILE A 931 4.10 23.94 14.04
CA ILE A 931 4.62 25.24 13.58
C ILE A 931 3.57 26.33 13.84
N ASN A 932 2.30 26.05 13.53
CA ASN A 932 1.19 26.98 13.82
C ASN A 932 0.98 27.20 15.33
N ALA A 933 1.10 26.17 16.16
CA ALA A 933 1.02 26.31 17.62
C ALA A 933 2.20 27.14 18.18
N ASN A 934 3.40 26.99 17.61
CA ASN A 934 4.54 27.86 17.92
C ASN A 934 4.28 29.31 17.49
N TYR A 935 3.70 29.52 16.30
CA TYR A 935 3.29 30.87 15.86
C TYR A 935 2.23 31.48 16.78
N GLU A 936 1.24 30.72 17.24
CA GLU A 936 0.26 31.19 18.22
C GLU A 936 0.93 31.61 19.54
N HIS A 937 1.88 30.83 20.03
CA HIS A 937 2.60 31.15 21.26
C HIS A 937 3.50 32.38 21.09
N LEU A 938 4.27 32.47 20.01
CA LEU A 938 5.06 33.66 19.67
C LEU A 938 4.18 34.90 19.52
N ASN A 939 3.00 34.76 18.90
CA ASN A 939 2.05 35.86 18.75
C ASN A 939 1.41 36.29 20.08
N LYS A 940 1.28 35.38 21.07
CA LYS A 940 0.88 35.75 22.44
C LYS A 940 2.00 36.53 23.13
N ILE A 941 3.23 36.02 23.14
CA ILE A 941 4.41 36.67 23.76
C ILE A 941 4.57 38.10 23.25
N ILE A 942 4.46 38.31 21.93
CA ILE A 942 4.68 39.61 21.28
C ILE A 942 3.54 40.61 21.53
N ASN A 943 2.39 40.15 22.02
CA ASN A 943 1.21 40.97 22.31
C ASN A 943 0.96 41.16 23.81
N GLU A 944 1.82 40.65 24.69
CA GLU A 944 1.78 40.96 26.12
C GLU A 944 2.15 42.43 26.36
N PRO A 945 1.38 43.16 27.19
CA PRO A 945 1.60 44.58 27.43
C PRO A 945 2.86 44.79 28.30
N GLY A 946 3.91 45.37 27.72
CA GLY A 946 5.05 45.93 28.48
C GLY A 946 6.45 45.43 28.15
N ASP A 947 6.69 44.63 27.10
CA ASP A 947 7.98 43.93 26.96
C ASP A 947 8.68 44.12 25.59
N GLU A 948 9.36 45.26 25.40
CA GLU A 948 10.30 45.47 24.27
C GLU A 948 11.47 44.48 24.29
N THR A 949 11.79 43.93 25.47
CA THR A 949 12.85 42.95 25.70
C THR A 949 12.55 41.63 25.00
N HIS A 950 11.31 41.11 25.06
CA HIS A 950 10.91 39.89 24.36
C HIS A 950 11.01 40.02 22.82
N LEU A 951 10.58 41.15 22.27
CA LEU A 951 10.66 41.40 20.83
C LEU A 951 12.12 41.49 20.36
N THR A 952 13.00 42.08 21.18
CA THR A 952 14.43 42.19 20.87
C THR A 952 15.10 40.82 20.84
N ILE A 953 14.86 39.97 21.84
CA ILE A 953 15.39 38.59 21.89
C ILE A 953 14.90 37.77 20.69
N LEU A 954 13.60 37.84 20.34
CA LEU A 954 13.06 37.10 19.20
C LEU A 954 13.62 37.60 17.87
N LYS A 955 13.84 38.91 17.70
CA LYS A 955 14.50 39.47 16.51
C LYS A 955 15.94 38.99 16.40
N GLU A 956 16.71 38.97 17.48
CA GLU A 956 18.06 38.43 17.49
C GLU A 956 18.09 36.94 17.11
N GLN A 957 17.16 36.15 17.64
CA GLN A 957 17.12 34.71 17.40
C GLN A 957 16.63 34.33 16.01
N LEU A 958 15.73 35.10 15.38
CA LEU A 958 15.05 34.73 14.14
C LEU A 958 15.49 35.53 12.91
N SER A 959 16.18 36.67 13.07
CA SER A 959 16.69 37.44 11.93
C SER A 959 17.63 36.59 11.06
N ASN A 960 17.55 36.77 9.74
CA ASN A 960 18.34 36.05 8.73
C ASN A 960 18.17 34.51 8.71
N LYS A 961 17.28 33.95 9.54
CA LYS A 961 16.95 32.52 9.55
C LYS A 961 15.68 32.26 8.74
N LYS A 962 15.58 31.05 8.16
CA LYS A 962 14.40 30.61 7.40
C LYS A 962 13.39 29.95 8.32
N TRP A 963 12.49 30.75 8.90
CA TRP A 963 11.55 30.29 9.93
C TRP A 963 10.07 30.46 9.54
N ILE A 964 9.77 31.07 8.38
CA ILE A 964 8.40 31.35 7.94
C ILE A 964 7.94 30.27 6.95
N VAL A 965 6.90 29.51 7.30
CA VAL A 965 6.28 28.51 6.41
C VAL A 965 5.01 29.10 5.80
N ASN A 966 4.90 29.08 4.48
CA ASN A 966 3.92 29.88 3.75
C ASN A 966 2.72 29.10 3.19
N GLY A 967 2.21 28.15 3.96
CA GLY A 967 1.03 27.35 3.62
C GLY A 967 1.14 25.92 4.13
N LEU A 968 0.03 25.19 4.17
CA LEU A 968 -0.01 23.79 4.62
C LEU A 968 0.67 22.83 3.64
N ASP A 969 0.75 23.22 2.36
CA ASP A 969 1.35 22.43 1.28
C ASP A 969 2.71 23.00 0.81
N ASP A 970 3.22 24.03 1.48
CA ASP A 970 4.49 24.65 1.15
C ASP A 970 5.62 23.95 1.93
N TYR A 971 6.50 23.26 1.20
CA TYR A 971 7.57 22.44 1.76
C TYR A 971 8.84 23.25 2.08
N ASP A 972 8.84 24.55 1.76
CA ASP A 972 9.96 25.44 2.00
C ASP A 972 9.73 26.36 3.20
N SER A 973 10.84 26.89 3.72
CA SER A 973 10.86 27.91 4.76
C SER A 973 11.57 29.16 4.28
N TYR A 974 11.06 30.32 4.67
CA TYR A 974 11.50 31.62 4.19
C TYR A 974 12.00 32.51 5.32
N SER A 975 12.95 33.40 4.98
CA SER A 975 13.35 34.50 5.85
C SER A 975 12.39 35.67 5.69
N THR A 976 12.40 36.58 6.66
CA THR A 976 11.61 37.82 6.65
C THR A 976 11.88 38.70 5.43
N GLU A 977 13.08 38.64 4.86
CA GLU A 977 13.49 39.43 3.68
C GLU A 977 12.90 38.92 2.36
N LYS A 978 12.52 37.63 2.29
CA LYS A 978 12.03 36.97 1.07
C LYS A 978 10.51 36.93 0.96
N ILE A 979 9.80 37.33 2.01
CA ILE A 979 8.34 37.25 2.10
C ILE A 979 7.73 38.65 2.31
N VAL A 980 6.55 38.88 1.74
CA VAL A 980 5.84 40.18 1.78
C VAL A 980 4.34 39.95 1.98
N PHE A 981 3.65 40.83 2.69
CA PHE A 981 2.18 40.68 2.88
C PHE A 981 1.41 40.75 1.56
N SER A 982 1.81 41.65 0.66
CA SER A 982 1.17 41.84 -0.64
C SER A 982 2.22 41.96 -1.73
N LEU A 983 2.24 40.98 -2.64
CA LEU A 983 3.11 41.00 -3.82
C LEU A 983 2.29 41.40 -5.07
N PRO A 984 2.69 42.43 -5.82
CA PRO A 984 2.06 42.76 -7.09
C PRO A 984 2.11 41.60 -8.09
N LYS A 985 1.02 41.36 -8.84
CA LYS A 985 0.86 40.21 -9.74
C LYS A 985 1.93 40.08 -10.84
N PHE A 986 2.57 41.18 -11.22
CA PHE A 986 3.61 41.22 -12.25
C PHE A 986 5.00 40.83 -11.71
N ILE A 987 5.16 40.67 -10.39
CA ILE A 987 6.42 40.21 -9.80
C ILE A 987 6.34 38.69 -9.64
N PRO A 988 7.27 37.92 -10.23
CA PRO A 988 7.27 36.47 -10.08
C PRO A 988 7.53 36.04 -8.62
N ASN A 989 6.85 34.97 -8.19
CA ASN A 989 7.03 34.36 -6.86
C ASN A 989 8.46 33.85 -6.59
N SER A 990 9.31 33.76 -7.61
CA SER A 990 10.73 33.39 -7.48
C SER A 990 11.58 34.50 -6.84
N PHE A 991 11.16 35.76 -6.92
CA PHE A 991 11.90 36.90 -6.36
C PHE A 991 11.47 37.20 -4.92
N TRP A 992 10.17 37.31 -4.70
CA TRP A 992 9.51 37.47 -3.40
C TRP A 992 8.30 36.56 -3.31
N ILE A 993 7.89 36.23 -2.09
CA ILE A 993 6.80 35.30 -1.84
C ILE A 993 5.67 36.04 -1.12
N PRO A 994 4.44 36.03 -1.66
CA PRO A 994 3.31 36.63 -0.97
C PRO A 994 2.92 35.78 0.23
N LEU A 995 2.76 36.40 1.40
CA LEU A 995 2.33 35.73 2.62
C LEU A 995 0.94 35.10 2.41
N SER A 996 0.77 33.85 2.83
CA SER A 996 -0.47 33.11 2.64
C SER A 996 -1.63 33.76 3.40
N TRP A 997 -2.84 33.62 2.88
CA TRP A 997 -4.02 34.19 3.52
C TRP A 997 -4.22 33.68 4.97
N HIS A 998 -3.85 32.43 5.24
CA HIS A 998 -3.86 31.85 6.58
C HIS A 998 -2.94 32.61 7.55
N ASN A 999 -1.69 32.84 7.13
CA ASN A 999 -0.69 33.56 7.92
C ASN A 999 -1.08 35.03 8.14
N ILE A 1000 -1.63 35.70 7.11
CA ILE A 1000 -2.15 37.06 7.21
C ILE A 1000 -3.30 37.14 8.22
N ARG A 1001 -4.24 36.18 8.17
CA ARG A 1001 -5.42 36.19 9.03
C ARG A 1001 -5.09 35.93 10.50
N ASN A 1002 -4.17 35.01 10.79
CA ASN A 1002 -3.95 34.51 12.14
C ASN A 1002 -2.73 35.12 12.85
N TYR A 1003 -1.71 35.55 12.09
CA TYR A 1003 -0.40 35.90 12.64
C TYR A 1003 0.18 37.21 12.05
N SER A 1004 -0.66 38.08 11.49
CA SER A 1004 -0.21 39.35 10.88
C SER A 1004 0.61 40.22 11.83
N THR A 1005 0.18 40.36 13.07
CA THR A 1005 0.88 41.13 14.11
C THR A 1005 2.27 40.59 14.41
N LEU A 1006 2.42 39.26 14.45
CA LEU A 1006 3.70 38.58 14.67
C LEU A 1006 4.68 38.88 13.52
N PHE A 1007 4.25 38.63 12.28
CA PHE A 1007 5.11 38.80 11.11
C PHE A 1007 5.47 40.28 10.87
N GLU A 1008 4.55 41.21 11.11
CA GLU A 1008 4.81 42.65 11.01
C GLU A 1008 5.86 43.10 12.04
N LYS A 1009 5.68 42.76 13.32
CA LYS A 1009 6.62 43.16 14.38
C LYS A 1009 8.02 42.54 14.23
N LEU A 1010 8.11 41.36 13.61
CA LEU A 1010 9.38 40.65 13.34
C LEU A 1010 10.02 41.02 11.98
N GLY A 1011 9.46 41.97 11.23
CA GLY A 1011 10.13 42.60 10.09
C GLY A 1011 9.72 42.10 8.69
N VAL A 1012 8.57 41.45 8.54
CA VAL A 1012 7.99 41.16 7.21
C VAL A 1012 7.39 42.44 6.61
N LYS A 1013 7.84 42.80 5.40
CA LYS A 1013 7.40 44.03 4.70
C LYS A 1013 5.92 43.94 4.29
N LYS A 1014 5.18 45.04 4.43
CA LYS A 1014 3.78 45.14 3.94
C LYS A 1014 3.71 45.22 2.41
N THR A 1015 4.57 46.04 1.83
CA THR A 1015 4.73 46.28 0.38
C THR A 1015 6.21 46.47 0.05
N LEU A 1016 6.58 46.32 -1.22
CA LEU A 1016 7.94 46.58 -1.69
C LEU A 1016 8.19 48.09 -1.87
N GLU A 1017 9.41 48.52 -1.60
CA GLU A 1017 9.87 49.91 -1.74
C GLU A 1017 10.66 50.09 -3.06
N THR A 1018 10.85 51.33 -3.51
CA THR A 1018 11.56 51.68 -4.77
C THR A 1018 12.92 50.99 -4.92
N GLN A 1019 13.69 50.90 -3.84
CA GLN A 1019 15.00 50.23 -3.85
C GLN A 1019 14.92 48.70 -4.01
N ASP A 1020 13.81 48.06 -3.60
CA ASP A 1020 13.60 46.63 -3.83
C ASP A 1020 13.37 46.32 -5.31
N TYR A 1021 12.63 47.19 -6.01
CA TYR A 1021 12.41 47.08 -7.46
C TYR A 1021 13.69 47.32 -8.26
N ILE A 1022 14.53 48.30 -7.86
CA ILE A 1022 15.82 48.56 -8.51
C ILE A 1022 16.76 47.36 -8.38
N LYS A 1023 16.86 46.75 -7.18
CA LYS A 1023 17.64 45.51 -6.98
C LYS A 1023 17.14 44.34 -7.81
N LEU A 1024 15.82 44.27 -8.06
CA LEU A 1024 15.24 43.25 -8.92
C LEU A 1024 15.70 43.45 -10.37
N LEU A 1025 15.65 44.69 -10.88
CA LEU A 1025 16.11 45.03 -12.23
C LEU A 1025 17.60 44.78 -12.48
N GLN A 1026 18.42 44.70 -11.43
CA GLN A 1026 19.85 44.35 -11.52
C GLN A 1026 20.11 42.85 -11.73
N ASN A 1027 19.13 41.97 -11.44
CA ASN A 1027 19.30 40.52 -11.43
C ASN A 1027 18.42 39.78 -12.47
N VAL A 1028 17.87 40.50 -13.44
CA VAL A 1028 16.95 39.98 -14.47
C VAL A 1028 17.57 39.97 -15.85
N ASP A 1029 17.13 39.02 -16.68
CA ASP A 1029 17.59 38.92 -18.06
C ASP A 1029 16.49 39.38 -19.03
N PHE A 1030 16.68 40.56 -19.62
CA PHE A 1030 15.74 41.10 -20.61
C PHE A 1030 15.68 40.27 -21.90
N LYS A 1031 16.59 39.31 -22.13
CA LYS A 1031 16.49 38.37 -23.26
C LYS A 1031 15.41 37.32 -23.05
N ASN A 1032 14.98 37.06 -21.81
CA ASN A 1032 13.91 36.12 -21.50
C ASN A 1032 12.52 36.73 -21.81
N PRO A 1033 11.76 36.22 -22.81
CA PRO A 1033 10.47 36.80 -23.21
C PRO A 1033 9.41 36.81 -22.11
N ARG A 1034 9.51 35.90 -21.13
CA ARG A 1034 8.57 35.84 -19.99
C ARG A 1034 8.87 36.91 -18.94
N GLU A 1035 10.12 37.36 -18.84
CA GLU A 1035 10.53 38.40 -17.90
C GLU A 1035 10.37 39.80 -18.50
N ARG A 1036 10.46 39.98 -19.83
CA ARG A 1036 10.30 41.29 -20.50
C ARG A 1036 9.06 42.07 -20.06
N ASN A 1037 7.88 41.45 -20.10
CA ASN A 1037 6.64 42.10 -19.69
C ASN A 1037 6.66 42.53 -18.21
N ASN A 1038 7.29 41.72 -17.34
CA ASN A 1038 7.41 42.02 -15.91
C ASN A 1038 8.42 43.14 -15.68
N ILE A 1039 9.57 43.11 -16.38
CA ILE A 1039 10.60 44.16 -16.35
C ILE A 1039 9.99 45.50 -16.80
N MET A 1040 9.26 45.50 -17.91
CA MET A 1040 8.58 46.69 -18.41
C MET A 1040 7.53 47.22 -17.43
N SER A 1041 6.78 46.33 -16.76
CA SER A 1041 5.82 46.71 -15.72
C SER A 1041 6.51 47.32 -14.49
N ILE A 1042 7.69 46.81 -14.11
CA ILE A 1042 8.48 47.36 -12.99
C ILE A 1042 9.03 48.74 -13.33
N ILE A 1043 9.58 48.92 -14.54
CA ILE A 1043 10.07 50.22 -15.02
C ILE A 1043 8.92 51.23 -15.09
N ASP A 1044 7.74 50.81 -15.51
CA ASP A 1044 6.55 51.66 -15.57
C ASP A 1044 6.09 52.12 -14.16
N VAL A 1045 6.08 51.22 -13.18
CA VAL A 1045 5.79 51.55 -11.77
C VAL A 1045 6.83 52.52 -11.20
N LEU A 1046 8.12 52.25 -11.43
CA LEU A 1046 9.22 53.10 -10.97
C LEU A 1046 9.19 54.50 -11.59
N SER A 1047 8.85 54.61 -12.88
CA SER A 1047 8.72 55.91 -13.55
C SER A 1047 7.58 56.79 -13.00
N SER A 1048 6.69 56.20 -12.19
CA SER A 1048 5.54 56.88 -11.59
C SER A 1048 5.69 57.10 -10.08
N SER A 1049 6.77 56.63 -9.44
CA SER A 1049 6.92 56.68 -7.97
C SER A 1049 7.32 58.06 -7.44
N GLY A 1050 7.99 58.90 -8.26
CA GLY A 1050 8.52 60.21 -7.83
C GLY A 1050 9.72 60.13 -6.89
N ASP A 1051 10.22 58.92 -6.62
CA ASP A 1051 11.35 58.64 -5.73
C ASP A 1051 12.71 58.79 -6.45
N ASP A 1052 13.80 58.74 -5.67
CA ASP A 1052 15.15 58.69 -6.23
C ASP A 1052 15.38 57.37 -7.00
N LEU A 1053 15.62 57.49 -8.31
CA LEU A 1053 15.84 56.39 -9.25
C LEU A 1053 17.34 56.08 -9.46
N THR A 1054 18.23 56.54 -8.57
CA THR A 1054 19.65 56.21 -8.62
C THR A 1054 19.89 54.69 -8.71
N GLY A 1055 20.62 54.26 -9.74
CA GLY A 1055 20.91 52.84 -10.01
C GLY A 1055 19.85 52.10 -10.85
N LEU A 1056 18.84 52.79 -11.38
CA LEU A 1056 17.86 52.22 -12.31
C LEU A 1056 18.52 51.79 -13.64
N LEU A 1057 18.21 50.57 -14.07
CA LEU A 1057 18.63 50.02 -15.35
C LEU A 1057 17.45 49.93 -16.33
N ILE A 1058 17.69 50.30 -17.58
CA ILE A 1058 16.75 50.21 -18.70
C ILE A 1058 17.35 49.33 -19.80
N PRO A 1059 16.54 48.49 -20.48
CA PRO A 1059 17.02 47.66 -21.57
C PRO A 1059 17.42 48.48 -22.81
N ASN A 1060 18.56 48.16 -23.41
CA ASN A 1060 18.96 48.69 -24.72
C ASN A 1060 18.47 47.81 -25.89
N MET A 1061 18.69 48.25 -27.13
CA MET A 1061 18.34 47.51 -28.35
C MET A 1061 19.08 46.17 -28.53
N LYS A 1062 20.16 45.92 -27.76
CA LYS A 1062 20.84 44.62 -27.67
C LYS A 1062 20.26 43.70 -26.58
N CYS A 1063 19.19 44.13 -25.92
CA CYS A 1063 18.55 43.46 -24.78
C CYS A 1063 19.46 43.35 -23.54
N GLU A 1064 20.34 44.33 -23.32
CA GLU A 1064 21.20 44.46 -22.14
C GLU A 1064 20.64 45.54 -21.22
N MET A 1065 20.66 45.30 -19.91
CA MET A 1065 20.23 46.27 -18.90
C MET A 1065 21.35 47.29 -18.66
N VAL A 1066 21.12 48.57 -18.97
CA VAL A 1066 22.13 49.64 -18.87
C VAL A 1066 21.60 50.82 -18.06
N ASP A 1067 22.51 51.64 -17.50
CA ASP A 1067 22.15 52.80 -16.69
C ASP A 1067 21.27 53.78 -17.46
N TYR A 1068 20.11 54.14 -16.88
CA TYR A 1068 19.12 54.97 -17.56
C TYR A 1068 19.60 56.40 -17.89
N ASN A 1069 20.66 56.90 -17.24
CA ASN A 1069 21.25 58.22 -17.55
C ASN A 1069 22.14 58.20 -18.80
N THR A 1070 22.55 57.00 -19.24
CA THR A 1070 23.48 56.77 -20.35
C THR A 1070 22.79 56.35 -21.65
N ILE A 1071 21.48 56.05 -21.58
CA ILE A 1071 20.69 55.55 -22.69
C ILE A 1071 19.91 56.67 -23.39
N PHE A 1072 19.72 56.54 -24.70
CA PHE A 1072 18.97 57.48 -25.54
C PHE A 1072 17.69 56.85 -26.08
N PHE A 1073 16.62 57.65 -26.18
CA PHE A 1073 15.40 57.26 -26.86
C PHE A 1073 15.52 57.51 -28.38
N ASP A 1074 15.14 56.53 -29.21
CA ASP A 1074 15.20 56.63 -30.68
C ASP A 1074 14.02 57.43 -31.24
N ASP A 1075 14.07 58.76 -31.09
CA ASP A 1075 13.07 59.69 -31.62
C ASP A 1075 13.12 59.86 -33.16
N MET A 1076 14.19 59.36 -33.79
CA MET A 1076 14.46 59.52 -35.22
C MET A 1076 13.97 58.33 -36.05
N GLY A 1077 13.84 57.13 -35.48
CA GLY A 1077 13.26 55.96 -36.14
C GLY A 1077 13.93 55.66 -37.50
N PRO A 1078 13.21 55.26 -38.56
CA PRO A 1078 13.83 54.91 -39.84
C PRO A 1078 14.49 56.09 -40.59
N ARG A 1079 14.37 57.33 -40.10
CA ARG A 1079 14.95 58.54 -40.73
C ARG A 1079 16.49 58.54 -40.70
N VAL A 1080 17.09 57.74 -39.81
CA VAL A 1080 18.54 57.54 -39.73
C VAL A 1080 18.85 56.09 -40.09
N LYS A 1081 19.79 55.87 -41.02
CA LYS A 1081 20.20 54.51 -41.44
C LYS A 1081 20.68 53.70 -40.23
N SER A 1082 20.30 52.42 -40.16
CA SER A 1082 20.67 51.51 -39.07
C SER A 1082 22.18 51.41 -38.84
N SER A 1083 23.00 51.55 -39.89
CA SER A 1083 24.47 51.55 -39.81
C SER A 1083 25.05 52.76 -39.09
N MET A 1084 24.28 53.83 -38.88
CA MET A 1084 24.68 55.03 -38.16
C MET A 1084 24.17 55.06 -36.71
N LYS A 1085 23.42 54.03 -36.29
CA LYS A 1085 22.88 53.90 -34.94
C LYS A 1085 23.74 52.97 -34.11
N ASP A 1086 24.14 53.41 -32.93
CA ASP A 1086 24.76 52.53 -31.94
C ASP A 1086 23.67 51.92 -31.05
N PHE A 1087 23.33 50.66 -31.32
CA PHE A 1087 22.31 49.92 -30.56
C PHE A 1087 22.72 49.63 -29.10
N SER A 1088 23.97 49.86 -28.70
CA SER A 1088 24.42 49.73 -27.31
C SER A 1088 23.83 50.80 -26.40
N ILE A 1089 23.57 51.99 -26.96
CA ILE A 1089 23.19 53.20 -26.22
C ILE A 1089 21.74 53.61 -26.50
N LEU A 1090 20.99 52.84 -27.29
CA LEU A 1090 19.59 53.12 -27.63
C LEU A 1090 18.66 52.27 -26.77
N ALA A 1091 17.64 52.90 -26.19
CA ALA A 1091 16.57 52.24 -25.46
C ALA A 1091 15.84 51.24 -26.36
N HIS A 1092 15.52 50.08 -25.79
CA HIS A 1092 14.81 49.01 -26.50
C HIS A 1092 13.47 49.52 -27.05
N SER A 1093 13.02 48.98 -28.18
CA SER A 1093 11.80 49.42 -28.88
C SER A 1093 10.50 49.22 -28.08
N GLU A 1094 10.55 48.45 -26.99
CA GLU A 1094 9.42 48.26 -26.05
C GLU A 1094 9.25 49.45 -25.09
N ILE A 1095 10.26 50.32 -24.95
CA ILE A 1095 10.15 51.59 -24.22
C ILE A 1095 9.32 52.55 -25.08
N SER A 1096 8.10 52.86 -24.62
CA SER A 1096 7.23 53.81 -25.31
C SER A 1096 7.76 55.23 -25.18
N LYS A 1097 7.32 56.11 -26.09
CA LYS A 1097 7.63 57.55 -26.01
C LYS A 1097 7.14 58.18 -24.70
N ASP A 1098 5.98 57.74 -24.21
CA ASP A 1098 5.42 58.21 -22.94
C ASP A 1098 6.31 57.82 -21.74
N LEU A 1099 6.73 56.55 -21.69
CA LEU A 1099 7.59 56.04 -20.64
C LEU A 1099 8.99 56.71 -20.68
N ALA A 1100 9.54 56.91 -21.88
CA ALA A 1100 10.79 57.64 -22.07
C ALA A 1100 10.70 59.09 -21.57
N ASN A 1101 9.56 59.76 -21.78
CA ASN A 1101 9.33 61.12 -21.28
C ASN A 1101 9.21 61.16 -19.76
N ARG A 1102 8.48 60.22 -19.15
CA ARG A 1102 8.36 60.11 -17.68
C ARG A 1102 9.71 59.86 -17.01
N LEU A 1103 10.56 59.04 -17.63
CA LEU A 1103 11.94 58.77 -17.19
C LEU A 1103 12.95 59.85 -17.60
N GLN A 1104 12.52 60.88 -18.36
CA GLN A 1104 13.35 61.96 -18.87
C GLN A 1104 14.59 61.49 -19.67
N LEU A 1105 14.42 60.45 -20.50
CA LEU A 1105 15.50 59.95 -21.34
C LEU A 1105 15.91 60.99 -22.40
N LYS A 1106 17.21 61.06 -22.69
CA LYS A 1106 17.75 61.96 -23.74
C LYS A 1106 17.34 61.46 -25.12
N ASN A 1107 17.05 62.36 -26.05
CA ASN A 1107 16.71 61.96 -27.42
C ASN A 1107 17.96 61.68 -28.26
N LEU A 1108 17.90 60.71 -29.15
CA LEU A 1108 18.98 60.42 -30.10
C LEU A 1108 19.31 61.63 -30.98
N SER A 1109 18.32 62.44 -31.36
CA SER A 1109 18.49 63.69 -32.11
C SER A 1109 19.45 64.70 -31.48
N GLU A 1110 19.56 64.72 -30.15
CA GLU A 1110 20.44 65.63 -29.41
C GLU A 1110 21.93 65.28 -29.60
N THR A 1111 22.25 64.01 -29.90
CA THR A 1111 23.63 63.59 -30.21
C THR A 1111 24.09 64.11 -31.57
N PHE A 1112 23.18 64.24 -32.54
CA PHE A 1112 23.47 64.79 -33.87
C PHE A 1112 23.58 66.32 -33.86
N LEU A 1113 22.88 66.99 -32.93
CA LEU A 1113 22.93 68.44 -32.76
C LEU A 1113 24.20 68.94 -32.08
N ARG A 1114 24.87 68.13 -31.23
CA ARG A 1114 26.15 68.50 -30.60
C ARG A 1114 27.32 68.62 -31.58
N ASN A 1115 27.26 67.97 -32.74
CA ASN A 1115 28.36 67.95 -33.73
C ASN A 1115 28.18 68.90 -34.92
N MET A 1116 27.17 69.78 -34.91
CA MET A 1116 27.01 70.78 -35.97
C MET A 1116 27.07 72.21 -35.40
N LYS A 1117 28.28 72.78 -35.41
CA LYS A 1117 28.42 74.23 -35.62
C LYS A 1117 28.13 74.49 -37.10
N PHE A 1118 26.96 75.01 -37.42
CA PHE A 1118 26.78 75.72 -38.68
C PHE A 1118 26.44 77.18 -38.41
N ASP A 1119 27.38 77.98 -38.86
CA ASP A 1119 27.31 79.40 -39.06
C ASP A 1119 26.57 79.66 -40.40
N PHE A 1120 25.92 80.83 -40.48
CA PHE A 1120 25.35 81.49 -41.67
C PHE A 1120 23.96 81.06 -42.23
N GLY A 1121 23.08 82.07 -42.31
CA GLY A 1121 23.10 83.00 -43.45
C GLY A 1121 22.60 82.44 -44.79
N GLN A 1122 21.55 83.07 -45.29
CA GLN A 1122 20.85 82.84 -46.56
C GLN A 1122 21.81 82.76 -47.78
N ASN A 1123 21.55 81.83 -48.73
CA ASN A 1123 21.62 82.06 -50.19
C ASN A 1123 21.34 80.82 -51.07
N GLU A 1124 20.43 79.91 -50.69
CA GLU A 1124 19.93 78.92 -51.66
C GLU A 1124 18.41 78.84 -51.62
N GLN A 1125 17.76 79.02 -52.78
CA GLN A 1125 16.31 78.96 -52.87
C GLN A 1125 15.79 77.57 -52.47
N VAL A 1126 14.73 77.57 -51.64
CA VAL A 1126 14.12 76.38 -51.02
C VAL A 1126 13.74 75.30 -52.05
N THR A 1127 13.43 75.71 -53.28
CA THR A 1127 13.13 74.82 -54.41
C THR A 1127 14.32 73.97 -54.84
N THR A 1128 15.55 74.50 -54.79
CA THR A 1128 16.78 73.76 -55.10
C THR A 1128 17.10 72.75 -54.00
N ARG A 1129 16.87 73.14 -52.73
CA ARG A 1129 17.06 72.27 -51.57
C ARG A 1129 16.06 71.11 -51.57
N LEU A 1130 14.78 71.39 -51.84
CA LEU A 1130 13.74 70.35 -51.99
C LEU A 1130 14.00 69.45 -53.18
N ARG A 1131 14.46 69.98 -54.32
CA ARG A 1131 14.81 69.18 -55.51
C ARG A 1131 15.99 68.23 -55.25
N ASN A 1132 16.98 68.66 -54.48
CA ASN A 1132 18.12 67.83 -54.10
C ASN A 1132 17.77 66.78 -53.03
N ILE A 1133 16.86 67.11 -52.11
CA ILE A 1133 16.33 66.16 -51.10
C ILE A 1133 15.44 65.09 -51.77
N LEU A 1134 14.58 65.48 -52.72
CA LEU A 1134 13.71 64.56 -53.45
C LEU A 1134 14.49 63.63 -54.40
N ARG A 1135 15.63 64.07 -54.94
CA ARG A 1135 16.55 63.20 -55.71
C ARG A 1135 17.25 62.14 -54.85
N TYR A 1136 17.35 62.34 -53.54
CA TYR A 1136 17.99 61.39 -52.62
C TYR A 1136 17.05 60.29 -52.11
N LEU A 1137 15.74 60.43 -52.35
CA LEU A 1137 14.66 59.56 -51.84
C LEU A 1137 13.98 58.73 -52.95
N VAL A 1138 14.77 58.18 -53.88
CA VAL A 1138 14.26 57.30 -54.95
C VAL A 1138 13.40 56.17 -54.35
N ILE A 1139 12.09 56.24 -54.58
CA ILE A 1139 11.14 55.14 -54.51
C ILE A 1139 10.82 54.76 -55.95
N ASP A 1140 10.94 53.47 -56.26
CA ASP A 1140 10.59 52.90 -57.55
C ASP A 1140 9.14 53.21 -57.94
N CYS A 1141 8.98 53.60 -59.20
CA CYS A 1141 7.76 54.06 -59.81
C CYS A 1141 6.87 52.89 -60.25
N GLU A 1142 5.62 52.83 -59.77
CA GLU A 1142 4.57 52.13 -60.54
C GLU A 1142 3.12 52.61 -60.34
N LEU A 1143 2.87 53.81 -59.79
CA LEU A 1143 1.48 54.29 -59.65
C LEU A 1143 1.29 55.79 -59.89
N ILE A 1144 1.92 56.34 -60.93
CA ILE A 1144 1.56 57.65 -61.50
C ILE A 1144 1.06 57.47 -62.93
N ILE A 1145 -0.09 56.79 -63.07
CA ILE A 1145 -1.07 57.05 -64.14
C ILE A 1145 -2.45 56.81 -63.51
N LYS A 1146 -3.32 57.85 -63.52
CA LYS A 1146 -4.62 58.00 -62.80
C LYS A 1146 -4.41 58.55 -61.39
N ILE A 1147 -4.60 59.83 -61.10
CA ILE A 1147 -5.79 60.66 -61.34
C ILE A 1147 -5.37 62.12 -61.28
N ASN A 1148 -5.85 62.87 -62.26
CA ASN A 1148 -5.82 64.32 -62.34
C ASN A 1148 -7.17 64.84 -61.79
N LEU A 1149 -7.19 66.08 -61.28
CA LEU A 1149 -8.37 66.89 -60.86
C LEU A 1149 -8.89 66.52 -59.44
N ASN A 1150 -9.26 67.42 -58.51
CA ASN A 1150 -9.68 68.82 -58.63
C ASN A 1150 -9.90 69.46 -57.22
N PHE A 1151 -9.79 70.81 -57.13
CA PHE A 1151 -10.28 71.77 -56.10
C PHE A 1151 -9.63 71.76 -54.68
N ASP A 1152 -8.99 72.85 -54.22
CA ASP A 1152 -9.49 74.20 -53.80
C ASP A 1152 -10.51 74.11 -52.66
N ASP A 1153 -10.58 74.95 -51.64
CA ASP A 1153 -9.71 75.95 -51.00
C ASP A 1153 -10.43 76.31 -49.69
N GLY A 1154 -9.72 76.63 -48.61
CA GLY A 1154 -10.29 77.04 -47.32
C GLY A 1154 -9.30 77.02 -46.16
#